data_AF-A0A7C5NPR8-F1
#
_entry.id   AF-A0A7C5NPR8-F1
#
_cell.length_a   1.000
_cell.length_b   1.000
_cell.length_c   1.000
_cell.angle_alpha   90.00
_cell.angle_beta   90.00
_cell.angle_gamma   90.00
#
_symmetry.space_group_name_H-M   'P 1'
#
loop_
_entity.id
_entity.type
_entity.pdbx_description
1 polymer ?
#
loop_
_entity_poly.entity_id
_entity_poly.type
_entity_poly.pdbx_seq_one_letter_code
_entity_poly.pdbx_strand_id
1 'polypeptide(L)'
;SDADLQNIRKAVDDLAGGDSGASVDLVVFDSTARHIRMDDGDASSVDLLSHRAENDHGSDVEEALDLAGGLIRAGRKGKVILYSDGLQTSGSAASAAWRLGCQNIDLEVVAMGPERNKEVILASAALPASAGVGETVEMTLSVLSSRATSGKISIHDMQLAKTKAVVITRPLDKGMNKIKYSLPVAAAGLQEYEVRIVECADDTITENNTLVVSIFALPPRKIIVVHGSGGLGEKEALSAMLGDAAEVKSIASAKLDDGEALDSTDLLVLADVPAEELSTAAQQNIRKAVEAGCGLLVTGGRRSFGPGGYADTELSDILPVRFPQKLERRDPSTTLVIVIDTSGSMSGARMTMAKESARLALKRLKPHDKAGIVEFYGSKRWAAPIQPASNHIDLQRALNRLTSGGGTTIMPALEEAYYALLDVQTRTKHILIATDGGVETGRFEQMMRKMTDEGIHISTILAGPKGNSPFLARLAHWGRGKFYLAQNRFKLLETIEKQPDSSLMAPIVAQPVEMKSQIPSPVLSGVNLEKAPDIEGYVEIEAHPAADVLIRTSLGHPLLVKWRVPRGRVAALATHLSGDWTAELVKWDGCSQLISNLSRSLYAPRRDQKLRILPTVRLTGIDVEISADSPLASGSFAAVTLELRNKDNKVVRRELLDPIRPD
;
A
#
# COMPACT_ATOMS: atom_id res chain seq x y z
N SER A 1 35.30 37.18 37.42
CA SER A 1 35.75 37.06 38.82
C SER A 1 36.58 38.29 39.20
N ASP A 2 36.89 38.51 40.48
CA ASP A 2 37.78 39.63 40.89
C ASP A 2 39.18 39.53 40.26
N ALA A 3 39.65 38.30 40.02
CA ALA A 3 40.91 38.05 39.30
C ALA A 3 40.83 38.47 37.83
N ASP A 4 39.72 38.19 37.15
CA ASP A 4 39.51 38.62 35.75
C ASP A 4 39.42 40.15 35.66
N LEU A 5 38.73 40.80 36.60
CA LEU A 5 38.65 42.26 36.67
C LEU A 5 40.03 42.91 36.89
N GLN A 6 40.89 42.31 37.72
CA GLN A 6 42.27 42.77 37.89
C GLN A 6 43.11 42.59 36.61
N ASN A 7 42.92 41.50 35.87
CA ASN A 7 43.60 41.27 34.60
C ASN A 7 43.15 42.29 33.53
N ILE A 8 41.86 42.61 33.46
CA ILE A 8 41.33 43.64 32.57
C ILE A 8 41.90 45.02 32.93
N ARG A 9 41.95 45.38 34.23
CA ARG A 9 42.57 46.64 34.68
C ARG A 9 44.01 46.77 34.20
N LYS A 10 44.82 45.73 34.46
CA LYS A 10 46.22 45.71 34.05
C LYS A 10 46.38 45.89 32.54
N ALA A 11 45.53 45.23 31.74
CA ALA A 11 45.57 45.36 30.29
C ALA A 11 45.18 46.77 29.80
N VAL A 12 44.20 47.41 30.42
CA VAL A 12 43.82 48.80 30.14
C VAL A 12 44.97 49.75 30.50
N ASP A 13 45.60 49.57 31.67
CA ASP A 13 46.74 50.37 32.12
C ASP A 13 47.96 50.21 31.19
N ASP A 14 48.27 48.98 30.78
CA ASP A 14 49.37 48.68 29.85
C ASP A 14 49.12 49.30 28.46
N LEU A 15 47.87 49.38 28.00
CA LEU A 15 47.48 50.00 26.74
C LEU A 15 47.46 51.54 26.80
N ALA A 16 47.11 52.11 27.96
CA ALA A 16 47.06 53.56 28.18
C ALA A 16 48.43 54.17 28.53
N GLY A 17 49.32 53.39 29.18
CA GLY A 17 50.64 53.84 29.64
C GLY A 17 51.74 53.88 28.57
N GLY A 18 51.46 53.43 27.34
CA GLY A 18 52.37 53.55 26.20
C GLY A 18 52.33 54.95 25.58
N ASP A 19 53.50 55.56 25.36
CA ASP A 19 53.73 56.95 24.88
C ASP A 19 53.29 57.19 23.41
N SER A 20 52.10 56.72 23.04
CA SER A 20 51.50 56.84 21.70
C SER A 20 50.08 57.36 21.88
N GLY A 21 49.66 58.37 21.11
CA GLY A 21 48.33 58.98 21.17
C GLY A 21 47.17 58.06 20.72
N ALA A 22 47.11 56.85 21.28
CA ALA A 22 46.07 55.86 21.12
C ALA A 22 44.90 56.18 22.06
N SER A 23 43.69 56.21 21.52
CA SER A 23 42.46 56.30 22.32
C SER A 23 42.04 54.89 22.71
N VAL A 24 41.85 54.66 24.01
CA VAL A 24 41.30 53.40 24.54
C VAL A 24 39.84 53.62 24.89
N ASP A 25 38.97 52.73 24.42
CA ASP A 25 37.54 52.74 24.70
C ASP A 25 37.12 51.36 25.21
N LEU A 26 36.11 51.30 26.09
CA LEU A 26 35.61 50.06 26.66
C LEU A 26 34.21 49.76 26.11
N VAL A 27 33.99 48.54 25.65
CA VAL A 27 32.65 48.02 25.33
C VAL A 27 32.31 46.93 26.33
N VAL A 28 31.15 47.05 26.96
CA VAL A 28 30.59 46.08 27.90
C VAL A 28 29.38 45.45 27.25
N PHE A 29 29.21 44.15 27.41
CA PHE A 29 28.10 43.45 26.77
C PHE A 29 27.45 42.43 27.72
N ASP A 30 26.14 42.33 27.57
CA ASP A 30 25.24 41.30 28.08
C ASP A 30 24.38 40.82 26.89
N SER A 31 23.05 40.81 27.01
CA SER A 31 22.14 40.67 25.85
C SER A 31 22.27 41.83 24.85
N THR A 32 22.90 42.95 25.25
CA THR A 32 23.15 44.14 24.45
C THR A 32 24.57 44.67 24.62
N ALA A 33 25.10 45.38 23.63
CA ALA A 33 26.39 46.06 23.73
C ALA A 33 26.28 47.54 24.12
N ARG A 34 27.14 48.01 25.04
CA ARG A 34 27.18 49.41 25.50
C ARG A 34 28.61 49.95 25.50
N HIS A 35 28.79 51.15 24.98
CA HIS A 35 30.09 51.85 24.98
C HIS A 35 30.27 52.67 26.27
N ILE A 36 31.41 52.49 26.91
CA ILE A 36 31.91 53.31 28.02
C ILE A 36 33.14 54.05 27.52
N ARG A 37 33.00 55.36 27.37
CA ARG A 37 34.10 56.25 27.01
C ARG A 37 35.08 56.35 28.18
N MET A 38 36.36 56.14 27.92
CA MET A 38 37.41 56.41 28.91
C MET A 38 37.94 57.83 28.70
N ASP A 39 38.03 58.60 29.78
CA ASP A 39 38.73 59.88 29.79
C ASP A 39 40.21 59.62 30.13
N ASP A 40 41.12 60.10 29.27
CA ASP A 40 42.58 60.16 29.38
C ASP A 40 43.22 59.22 30.43
N GLY A 41 43.11 57.90 30.21
CA GLY A 41 43.96 56.89 30.84
C GLY A 41 43.63 56.50 32.28
N ASP A 42 42.45 56.80 32.81
CA ASP A 42 42.06 56.41 34.17
C ASP A 42 41.23 55.11 34.22
N ALA A 43 41.82 54.04 34.79
CA ALA A 43 41.18 52.74 34.98
C ALA A 43 40.03 52.73 36.01
N SER A 44 39.75 53.85 36.68
CA SER A 44 38.62 54.02 37.59
C SER A 44 37.25 53.71 36.94
N SER A 45 37.14 53.83 35.61
CA SER A 45 35.94 53.46 34.85
C SER A 45 35.63 51.96 34.84
N VAL A 46 36.63 51.11 35.12
CA VAL A 46 36.47 49.64 35.24
C VAL A 46 35.76 49.27 36.56
N ASP A 47 35.83 50.11 37.60
CA ASP A 47 35.10 49.89 38.86
C ASP A 47 33.57 49.98 38.67
N LEU A 48 33.10 50.72 37.66
CA LEU A 48 31.67 50.81 37.30
C LEU A 48 31.08 49.49 36.76
N LEU A 49 31.93 48.55 36.34
CA LEU A 49 31.53 47.21 35.90
C LEU A 49 31.02 46.35 37.06
N SER A 50 31.56 46.57 38.27
CA SER A 50 31.25 45.75 39.45
C SER A 50 29.83 46.01 40.02
N HIS A 51 29.11 47.03 39.54
CA HIS A 51 27.83 47.48 40.10
C HIS A 51 26.66 47.49 39.10
N ARG A 52 26.84 46.94 37.88
CA ARG A 52 25.88 47.10 36.78
C ARG A 52 25.49 45.82 36.02
N ALA A 53 25.67 44.64 36.62
CA ALA A 53 25.03 43.44 36.11
C ALA A 53 23.51 43.52 36.39
N GLU A 54 22.77 44.15 35.48
CA GLU A 54 21.32 43.97 35.40
C GLU A 54 21.07 42.46 35.11
N ASN A 55 20.00 41.89 35.67
CA ASN A 55 19.68 40.45 35.67
C ASN A 55 19.32 39.89 34.28
N ASP A 56 20.03 40.27 33.22
CA ASP A 56 19.85 39.72 31.89
C ASP A 56 20.88 38.60 31.64
N HIS A 57 20.40 37.40 31.33
CA HIS A 57 21.22 36.19 31.19
C HIS A 57 21.73 35.97 29.76
N GLY A 58 21.64 36.98 28.90
CA GLY A 58 22.10 36.95 27.51
C GLY A 58 23.54 37.42 27.31
N SER A 59 24.14 37.03 26.20
CA SER A 59 25.48 37.40 25.72
C SER A 59 25.47 37.51 24.20
N ASP A 60 25.47 38.75 23.68
CA ASP A 60 25.55 39.07 22.25
C ASP A 60 26.94 39.58 21.87
N VAL A 61 27.84 38.64 21.58
CA VAL A 61 29.22 38.95 21.19
C VAL A 61 29.28 39.60 19.80
N GLU A 62 28.30 39.36 18.92
CA GLU A 62 28.27 39.98 17.60
C GLU A 62 28.04 41.49 17.69
N GLU A 63 27.02 41.91 18.45
CA GLU A 63 26.74 43.33 18.66
C GLU A 63 27.92 44.04 19.35
N ALA A 64 28.56 43.39 20.32
CA ALA A 64 29.72 43.93 21.03
C ALA A 64 30.92 44.19 20.11
N LEU A 65 31.24 43.21 19.25
CA LEU A 65 32.33 43.32 18.29
C LEU A 65 32.02 44.35 17.19
N ASP A 66 30.76 44.42 16.73
CA ASP A 66 30.32 45.42 15.77
C ASP A 66 30.42 46.84 16.32
N LEU A 67 29.96 47.04 17.57
CA LEU A 67 30.08 48.33 18.25
C LEU A 67 31.54 48.73 18.43
N ALA A 68 32.39 47.79 18.88
CA ALA A 68 33.83 48.03 19.03
C ALA A 68 34.49 48.40 17.70
N GLY A 69 34.15 47.71 16.61
CA GLY A 69 34.62 48.04 15.25
C GLY A 69 34.17 49.43 14.80
N GLY A 70 32.93 49.82 15.10
CA GLY A 70 32.37 51.14 14.76
C GLY A 70 33.04 52.32 15.48
N LEU A 71 33.62 52.09 16.67
CA LEU A 71 34.37 53.11 17.42
C LEU A 71 35.75 53.40 16.81
N ILE A 72 36.32 52.44 16.06
CA ILE A 72 37.60 52.61 15.38
C ILE A 72 37.39 53.41 14.09
N ARG A 73 37.99 54.61 14.02
CA ARG A 73 37.86 55.49 12.84
C ARG A 73 38.36 54.81 11.57
N ALA A 74 37.56 54.87 10.51
CA ALA A 74 37.89 54.33 9.19
C ALA A 74 39.28 54.80 8.71
N GLY A 75 40.11 53.83 8.28
CA GLY A 75 41.47 54.08 7.77
C GLY A 75 42.59 54.11 8.83
N ARG A 76 42.28 53.93 10.12
CA ARG A 76 43.28 53.71 11.17
C ARG A 76 43.46 52.21 11.46
N LYS A 77 44.67 51.81 11.86
CA LYS A 77 44.88 50.49 12.46
C LYS A 77 44.23 50.47 13.83
N GLY A 78 43.42 49.46 14.11
CA GLY A 78 42.78 49.25 15.41
C GLY A 78 42.96 47.83 15.90
N LYS A 79 42.85 47.64 17.21
CA LYS A 79 42.91 46.33 17.86
C LYS A 79 41.73 46.24 18.84
N VAL A 80 41.01 45.13 18.79
CA VAL A 80 39.94 44.78 19.73
C VAL A 80 40.43 43.60 20.57
N ILE A 81 40.34 43.72 21.89
CA ILE A 81 40.64 42.63 22.82
C ILE A 81 39.33 42.20 23.47
N LEU A 82 38.83 41.02 23.08
CA LEU A 82 37.60 40.46 23.61
C LEU A 82 37.89 39.63 24.86
N TYR A 83 37.40 40.09 25.99
CA TYR A 83 37.35 39.32 27.22
C TYR A 83 35.98 38.63 27.31
N SER A 84 35.95 37.30 27.19
CA SER A 84 34.69 36.55 27.21
C SER A 84 34.90 35.12 27.72
N ASP A 85 33.87 34.52 28.31
CA ASP A 85 33.82 33.08 28.61
C ASP A 85 33.46 32.22 27.38
N GLY A 86 33.22 32.87 26.23
CA GLY A 86 32.92 32.23 24.95
C GLY A 86 31.47 31.74 24.81
N LEU A 87 30.60 32.04 25.78
CA LEU A 87 29.19 31.62 25.74
C LEU A 87 28.32 32.70 25.12
N GLN A 88 28.28 32.72 23.79
CA GLN A 88 27.33 33.55 23.06
C GLN A 88 25.94 32.91 23.07
N THR A 89 24.90 33.69 23.40
CA THR A 89 23.50 33.24 23.39
C THR A 89 22.69 33.78 22.22
N SER A 90 23.13 34.88 21.59
CA SER A 90 22.52 35.49 20.42
C SER A 90 23.57 36.08 19.48
N GLY A 91 23.28 36.14 18.19
CA GLY A 91 24.21 36.63 17.15
C GLY A 91 25.26 35.60 16.71
N SER A 92 26.26 36.06 15.96
CA SER A 92 27.38 35.29 15.44
C SER A 92 28.71 36.04 15.61
N ALA A 93 29.47 35.69 16.66
CA ALA A 93 30.81 36.24 16.90
C ALA A 93 31.77 35.98 15.73
N ALA A 94 31.61 34.84 15.04
CA ALA A 94 32.40 34.52 13.85
C ALA A 94 32.11 35.49 12.70
N SER A 95 30.86 35.88 12.50
CA SER A 95 30.47 36.87 11.48
C SER A 95 31.03 38.25 11.81
N ALA A 96 30.97 38.67 13.07
CA ALA A 96 31.54 39.95 13.52
C ALA A 96 33.08 39.95 13.44
N ALA A 97 33.74 38.87 13.86
CA ALA A 97 35.19 38.71 13.73
C ALA A 97 35.65 38.79 12.27
N TRP A 98 34.90 38.17 11.35
CA TRP A 98 35.16 38.28 9.91
C TRP A 98 35.05 39.72 9.42
N ARG A 99 34.01 40.47 9.86
CA ARG A 99 33.82 41.88 9.51
C ARG A 99 34.96 42.77 10.04
N LEU A 100 35.42 42.56 11.26
CA LEU A 100 36.59 43.26 11.81
C LEU A 100 37.86 42.98 10.98
N GLY A 101 38.07 41.72 10.58
CA GLY A 101 39.18 41.34 9.70
C GLY A 101 39.12 42.03 8.33
N CYS A 102 37.92 42.17 7.73
CA CYS A 102 37.74 42.93 6.49
C CYS A 102 38.06 44.42 6.64
N GLN A 103 37.95 44.97 7.85
CA GLN A 103 38.33 46.35 8.18
C GLN A 103 39.80 46.49 8.58
N ASN A 104 40.58 45.41 8.54
CA ASN A 104 41.98 45.35 8.97
C ASN A 104 42.15 45.74 10.46
N ILE A 105 41.19 45.33 11.28
CA ILE A 105 41.20 45.46 12.74
C ILE A 105 41.61 44.12 13.35
N ASP A 106 42.65 44.12 14.18
CA ASP A 106 43.13 42.91 14.84
C ASP A 106 42.21 42.52 16.00
N LEU A 107 41.73 41.27 16.03
CA LEU A 107 40.94 40.73 17.14
C LEU A 107 41.79 39.76 17.97
N GLU A 108 41.99 40.08 19.24
CA GLU A 108 42.58 39.19 20.24
C GLU A 108 41.48 38.73 21.20
N VAL A 109 41.47 37.43 21.56
CA VAL A 109 40.48 36.87 22.47
C VAL A 109 41.15 36.34 23.72
N VAL A 110 40.71 36.83 24.87
CA VAL A 110 41.14 36.38 26.19
C VAL A 110 39.99 35.60 26.83
N ALA A 111 40.16 34.29 26.94
CA ALA A 111 39.18 33.41 27.58
C ALA A 111 39.10 33.70 29.09
N MET A 112 37.89 33.94 29.59
CA MET A 112 37.60 34.16 31.01
C MET A 112 36.85 32.98 31.62
N GLY A 113 36.99 32.79 32.94
CA GLY A 113 36.31 31.72 33.67
C GLY A 113 37.08 30.39 33.74
N PRO A 114 36.54 29.37 34.42
CA PRO A 114 37.20 28.07 34.57
C PRO A 114 37.37 27.37 33.21
N GLU A 115 38.47 26.62 33.02
CA GLU A 115 38.64 25.77 31.83
C GLU A 115 37.55 24.69 31.77
N ARG A 116 36.52 24.95 30.96
CA ARG A 116 35.39 24.03 30.71
C ARG A 116 35.74 23.01 29.63
N ASN A 117 36.80 22.23 29.88
CA ASN A 117 37.33 21.24 28.93
C ASN A 117 36.83 19.81 29.16
N LYS A 118 35.91 19.60 30.12
CA LYS A 118 35.31 18.29 30.45
C LYS A 118 33.79 18.24 30.31
N GLU A 119 33.21 19.16 29.55
CA GLU A 119 31.76 19.28 29.42
C GLU A 119 31.16 18.30 28.40
N VAL A 120 29.96 17.84 28.72
CA VAL A 120 29.07 17.17 27.79
C VAL A 120 27.79 17.96 27.69
N ILE A 121 27.29 18.14 26.47
CA ILE A 121 26.13 18.97 26.20
C ILE A 121 25.14 18.16 25.39
N LEU A 122 23.90 18.09 25.85
CA LEU A 122 22.79 17.63 25.03
C LEU A 122 22.37 18.77 24.08
N ALA A 123 23.07 18.86 22.95
CA ALA A 123 22.94 19.99 22.02
C ALA A 123 21.58 20.02 21.30
N SER A 124 21.03 18.84 20.96
CA SER A 124 19.68 18.76 20.39
C SER A 124 19.02 17.41 20.60
N ALA A 125 17.70 17.41 20.58
CA ALA A 125 16.88 16.21 20.51
C ALA A 125 15.75 16.42 19.50
N ALA A 126 15.51 15.41 18.66
CA ALA A 126 14.51 15.47 17.59
C ALA A 126 13.65 14.21 17.57
N LEU A 127 12.34 14.41 17.40
CA LEU A 127 11.31 13.41 17.18
C LEU A 127 10.40 13.88 16.04
N PRO A 128 9.77 12.96 15.29
CA PRO A 128 8.72 13.37 14.34
C PRO A 128 7.58 14.06 15.10
N ALA A 129 6.94 15.07 14.49
CA ALA A 129 5.85 15.81 15.13
C ALA A 129 4.65 14.92 15.51
N SER A 130 4.50 13.77 14.84
CA SER A 130 3.44 12.82 15.11
C SER A 130 3.82 11.42 14.65
N ALA A 131 3.21 10.42 15.25
CA ALA A 131 3.22 9.05 14.78
C ALA A 131 1.92 8.35 15.17
N GLY A 132 1.59 7.23 14.53
CA GLY A 132 0.48 6.39 14.97
C GLY A 132 0.83 5.65 16.26
N VAL A 133 -0.18 5.41 17.11
CA VAL A 133 -0.05 4.38 18.16
C VAL A 133 0.37 3.05 17.52
N GLY A 134 1.22 2.28 18.22
CA GLY A 134 1.79 1.02 17.74
C GLY A 134 2.97 1.18 16.76
N GLU A 135 3.30 2.41 16.33
CA GLU A 135 4.50 2.67 15.53
C GLU A 135 5.75 2.81 16.42
N THR A 136 6.91 2.56 15.83
CA THR A 136 8.21 2.85 16.45
C THR A 136 8.84 4.02 15.73
N VAL A 137 9.17 5.08 16.46
CA VAL A 137 9.81 6.29 15.94
C VAL A 137 11.27 6.35 16.35
N GLU A 138 12.11 6.94 15.52
CA GLU A 138 13.52 7.14 15.83
C GLU A 138 13.72 8.54 16.43
N MET A 139 14.12 8.58 17.71
CA MET A 139 14.61 9.79 18.37
C MET A 139 16.07 10.00 17.99
N THR A 140 16.40 11.19 17.51
CA THR A 140 17.79 11.57 17.20
C THR A 140 18.30 12.57 18.23
N LEU A 141 19.39 12.22 18.89
CA LEU A 141 20.08 13.04 19.88
C LEU A 141 21.42 13.50 19.31
N SER A 142 21.75 14.77 19.49
CA SER A 142 23.07 15.32 19.21
C SER A 142 23.74 15.66 20.54
N VAL A 143 24.80 14.96 20.87
CA VAL A 143 25.56 15.14 22.11
C VAL A 143 26.94 15.68 21.76
N LEU A 144 27.23 16.91 22.16
CA LEU A 144 28.55 17.51 22.00
C LEU A 144 29.40 17.14 23.21
N SER A 145 30.59 16.61 23.00
CA SER A 145 31.55 16.35 24.07
C SER A 145 32.87 17.05 23.82
N SER A 146 33.42 17.71 24.85
CA SER A 146 34.72 18.39 24.75
C SER A 146 35.91 17.41 24.68
N ARG A 147 35.70 16.14 25.05
CA ARG A 147 36.70 15.07 25.11
C ARG A 147 36.08 13.69 24.85
N ALA A 148 36.89 12.68 24.62
CA ALA A 148 36.38 11.32 24.61
C ALA A 148 35.98 10.90 26.03
N THR A 149 34.73 10.45 26.22
CA THR A 149 34.17 10.03 27.51
C THR A 149 33.07 8.98 27.33
N SER A 150 32.47 8.50 28.41
CA SER A 150 31.27 7.65 28.38
C SER A 150 30.16 8.33 29.17
N GLY A 151 28.97 8.40 28.57
CA GLY A 151 27.79 9.02 29.18
C GLY A 151 26.64 8.03 29.31
N LYS A 152 25.89 8.12 30.41
CA LYS A 152 24.57 7.48 30.55
C LYS A 152 23.48 8.49 30.20
N ILE A 153 22.69 8.17 29.17
CA ILE A 153 21.55 8.97 28.73
C ILE A 153 20.28 8.28 29.23
N SER A 154 19.49 9.00 30.00
CA SER A 154 18.18 8.60 30.50
C SER A 154 17.08 9.23 29.66
N ILE A 155 16.13 8.42 29.20
CA ILE A 155 14.93 8.88 28.48
C ILE A 155 13.72 8.52 29.35
N HIS A 156 12.96 9.52 29.77
CA HIS A 156 11.80 9.34 30.64
C HIS A 156 10.53 9.89 29.99
N ASP A 157 9.50 9.04 29.89
CA ASP A 157 8.16 9.45 29.49
C ASP A 157 7.49 10.20 30.65
N MET A 158 7.23 11.49 30.46
CA MET A 158 6.70 12.35 31.52
C MET A 158 5.22 12.12 31.85
N GLN A 159 4.48 11.43 30.98
CA GLN A 159 3.05 11.19 31.19
C GLN A 159 2.77 9.87 31.88
N LEU A 160 3.58 8.86 31.58
CA LEU A 160 3.49 7.57 32.23
C LEU A 160 4.39 7.58 33.49
N ALA A 161 3.91 8.19 34.57
CA ALA A 161 4.62 8.33 35.86
C ALA A 161 5.12 7.00 36.49
N LYS A 162 4.70 5.84 35.95
CA LYS A 162 5.13 4.50 36.38
C LYS A 162 6.20 3.86 35.48
N THR A 163 6.61 4.52 34.39
CA THR A 163 7.59 3.96 33.44
C THR A 163 9.00 4.23 33.92
N LYS A 164 9.81 3.18 34.07
CA LYS A 164 11.24 3.32 34.38
C LYS A 164 11.93 4.06 33.24
N ALA A 165 12.75 5.04 33.58
CA ALA A 165 13.56 5.73 32.58
C ALA A 165 14.49 4.72 31.89
N VAL A 166 14.57 4.79 30.57
CA VAL A 166 15.49 3.93 29.82
C VAL A 166 16.86 4.58 29.88
N VAL A 167 17.83 3.87 30.44
CA VAL A 167 19.21 4.34 30.58
C VAL A 167 20.10 3.64 29.57
N ILE A 168 20.71 4.41 28.67
CA ILE A 168 21.58 3.92 27.61
C ILE A 168 22.99 4.40 27.92
N THR A 169 23.94 3.47 28.00
CA THR A 169 25.36 3.83 28.11
C THR A 169 25.96 3.90 26.71
N ARG A 170 26.61 5.02 26.37
CA ARG A 170 27.27 5.20 25.08
C ARG A 170 28.66 5.83 25.24
N PRO A 171 29.68 5.31 24.53
CA PRO A 171 30.92 6.07 24.35
C PRO A 171 30.62 7.33 23.53
N LEU A 172 31.24 8.43 23.91
CA LEU A 172 31.15 9.73 23.26
C LEU A 172 32.56 10.11 22.81
N ASP A 173 32.74 10.31 21.51
CA ASP A 173 33.97 10.86 20.96
C ASP A 173 34.04 12.37 21.21
N LYS A 174 35.26 12.93 21.18
CA LYS A 174 35.43 14.39 21.19
C LYS A 174 34.74 14.98 19.96
N GLY A 175 33.88 15.97 20.16
CA GLY A 175 33.07 16.60 19.12
C GLY A 175 31.61 16.17 19.18
N MET A 176 30.92 16.28 18.05
CA MET A 176 29.48 16.02 17.96
C MET A 176 29.19 14.53 17.73
N ASN A 177 28.40 13.93 18.61
CA ASN A 177 27.97 12.54 18.56
C ASN A 177 26.49 12.48 18.21
N LYS A 178 26.12 11.78 17.14
CA LYS A 178 24.72 11.54 16.78
C LYS A 178 24.27 10.17 17.27
N ILE A 179 23.30 10.15 18.16
CA ILE A 179 22.76 8.92 18.77
C ILE A 179 21.32 8.76 18.34
N LYS A 180 20.98 7.56 17.86
CA LYS A 180 19.63 7.19 17.45
C LYS A 180 19.03 6.23 18.47
N TYR A 181 17.79 6.47 18.87
CA TYR A 181 17.07 5.62 19.80
C TYR A 181 15.66 5.33 19.29
N SER A 182 15.29 4.06 19.21
CA SER A 182 13.97 3.62 18.76
C SER A 182 12.99 3.63 19.92
N LEU A 183 11.90 4.39 19.76
CA LEU A 183 10.89 4.61 20.79
C LEU A 183 9.52 4.11 20.30
N PRO A 184 8.89 3.13 20.98
CA PRO A 184 7.54 2.68 20.66
C PRO A 184 6.49 3.68 21.16
N VAL A 185 5.49 3.96 20.33
CA VAL A 185 4.39 4.87 20.65
C VAL A 185 3.21 4.07 21.19
N ALA A 186 3.00 4.09 22.51
CA ALA A 186 2.05 3.19 23.17
C ALA A 186 0.63 3.77 23.38
N ALA A 187 0.47 5.10 23.44
CA ALA A 187 -0.81 5.72 23.80
C ALA A 187 -1.07 6.96 22.94
N ALA A 188 -2.34 7.20 22.61
CA ALA A 188 -2.73 8.37 21.82
C ALA A 188 -2.68 9.65 22.67
N GLY A 189 -2.44 10.79 22.02
CA GLY A 189 -2.31 12.11 22.63
C GLY A 189 -0.92 12.70 22.48
N LEU A 190 -0.74 13.92 23.00
CA LEU A 190 0.59 14.52 23.12
C LEU A 190 1.41 13.67 24.10
N GLN A 191 2.61 13.25 23.77
CA GLN A 191 3.55 12.57 24.66
C GLN A 191 4.82 13.42 24.80
N GLU A 192 5.33 13.55 26.02
CA GLU A 192 6.52 14.35 26.34
C GLU A 192 7.61 13.46 26.91
N TYR A 193 8.81 13.57 26.36
CA TYR A 193 9.99 12.80 26.76
C TYR A 193 11.05 13.75 27.30
N GLU A 194 11.44 13.55 28.55
CA GLU A 194 12.63 14.17 29.13
C GLU A 194 13.84 13.30 28.78
N VAL A 195 14.81 13.90 28.08
CA VAL A 195 16.10 13.29 27.78
C VAL A 195 17.14 13.95 28.67
N ARG A 196 17.84 13.16 29.48
CA ARG A 196 18.82 13.63 30.45
C ARG A 196 20.13 12.87 30.35
N ILE A 197 21.27 13.57 30.40
CA ILE A 197 22.58 12.95 30.64
C ILE A 197 22.75 12.83 32.16
N VAL A 198 22.78 11.61 32.70
CA VAL A 198 22.68 11.33 34.15
C VAL A 198 24.02 11.01 34.79
N GLU A 199 24.91 10.35 34.06
CA GLU A 199 26.27 10.07 34.52
C GLU A 199 27.25 10.40 33.40
N CYS A 200 28.04 11.45 33.62
CA CYS A 200 29.25 11.74 32.85
C CYS A 200 30.34 12.18 33.82
N ALA A 201 31.52 11.57 33.73
CA ALA A 201 32.62 11.90 34.62
C ALA A 201 33.10 13.34 34.38
N ASP A 202 33.25 14.10 35.47
CA ASP A 202 33.79 15.46 35.52
C ASP A 202 33.03 16.54 34.72
N ASP A 203 31.78 16.27 34.34
CA ASP A 203 30.90 17.25 33.72
C ASP A 203 30.42 18.26 34.76
N THR A 204 30.61 19.56 34.51
CA THR A 204 30.42 20.59 35.53
C THR A 204 29.12 21.37 35.38
N ILE A 205 28.57 21.41 34.16
CA ILE A 205 27.32 22.11 33.86
C ILE A 205 26.22 21.07 33.71
N THR A 206 25.22 21.11 34.59
CA THR A 206 24.11 20.13 34.56
C THR A 206 22.87 20.66 33.87
N GLU A 207 22.78 21.97 33.72
CA GLU A 207 21.66 22.69 33.11
C GLU A 207 21.53 22.38 31.62
N ASN A 208 22.63 22.04 30.95
CA ASN A 208 22.70 21.76 29.52
C ASN A 208 22.58 20.25 29.20
N ASN A 209 22.30 19.43 30.20
CA ASN A 209 22.19 17.97 30.08
C ASN A 209 20.76 17.49 29.86
N THR A 210 19.77 18.39 29.91
CA THR A 210 18.35 18.04 29.85
C THR A 210 17.65 18.75 28.72
N LEU A 211 16.92 18.01 27.89
CA LEU A 211 15.99 18.54 26.89
C LEU A 211 14.65 17.80 27.00
N VAL A 212 13.56 18.52 26.72
CA VAL A 212 12.22 17.94 26.61
C VAL A 212 11.80 17.97 25.15
N VAL A 213 11.41 16.83 24.62
CA VAL A 213 10.86 16.69 23.26
C VAL A 213 9.48 16.08 23.32
N SER A 214 8.65 16.38 22.33
CA SER A 214 7.28 15.88 22.28
C SER A 214 6.91 15.30 20.93
N ILE A 215 5.93 14.42 20.95
CA ILE A 215 5.33 13.81 19.78
C ILE A 215 3.81 13.74 19.97
N PHE A 216 3.05 14.04 18.92
CA PHE A 216 1.61 13.85 18.95
C PHE A 216 1.25 12.44 18.45
N ALA A 217 0.98 11.52 19.37
CA ALA A 217 0.57 10.17 19.07
C ALA A 217 -0.88 10.15 18.59
N LEU A 218 -1.06 9.80 17.33
CA LEU A 218 -2.35 9.79 16.68
C LEU A 218 -3.11 8.49 17.02
N PRO A 219 -4.45 8.53 17.17
CA PRO A 219 -5.21 7.38 17.62
C PRO A 219 -5.05 6.15 16.71
N PRO A 220 -5.26 4.93 17.25
CA PRO A 220 -5.25 3.69 16.48
C PRO A 220 -6.19 3.77 15.27
N ARG A 221 -5.84 3.04 14.20
CA ARG A 221 -6.65 2.97 12.99
C ARG A 221 -7.90 2.14 13.23
N LYS A 222 -9.05 2.60 12.75
CA LYS A 222 -10.31 1.88 12.89
C LYS A 222 -10.48 0.92 11.73
N ILE A 223 -10.51 -0.37 12.04
CA ILE A 223 -10.69 -1.42 11.04
C ILE A 223 -12.00 -2.14 11.33
N ILE A 224 -12.83 -2.27 10.30
CA ILE A 224 -14.04 -3.08 10.37
C ILE A 224 -13.82 -4.34 9.56
N VAL A 225 -13.97 -5.48 10.21
CA VAL A 225 -14.04 -6.80 9.57
C VAL A 225 -15.51 -7.17 9.43
N VAL A 226 -15.91 -7.51 8.22
CA VAL A 226 -17.23 -8.04 7.93
C VAL A 226 -17.06 -9.54 7.82
N HIS A 227 -17.69 -10.28 8.73
CA HIS A 227 -17.73 -11.74 8.64
C HIS A 227 -19.03 -12.19 7.99
N GLY A 228 -18.94 -13.21 7.14
CA GLY A 228 -20.10 -13.96 6.72
C GLY A 228 -20.57 -14.93 7.80
N SER A 229 -21.56 -15.75 7.48
CA SER A 229 -22.10 -16.82 8.35
C SER A 229 -21.09 -17.93 8.73
N GLY A 230 -19.86 -17.90 8.22
CA GLY A 230 -18.83 -18.91 8.44
C GLY A 230 -17.47 -18.37 8.92
N GLY A 231 -17.42 -17.22 9.60
CA GLY A 231 -16.17 -16.54 9.98
C GLY A 231 -15.12 -17.45 10.63
N LEU A 232 -13.85 -17.27 10.23
CA LEU A 232 -12.71 -18.13 10.58
C LEU A 232 -11.76 -17.47 11.62
N GLY A 233 -12.26 -16.50 12.39
CA GLY A 233 -11.46 -15.79 13.41
C GLY A 233 -10.56 -14.69 12.86
N GLU A 234 -10.92 -14.10 11.72
CA GLU A 234 -10.10 -13.09 11.02
C GLU A 234 -9.94 -11.82 11.84
N LYS A 235 -10.95 -11.45 12.63
CA LYS A 235 -10.85 -10.30 13.55
C LYS A 235 -9.80 -10.55 14.62
N GLU A 236 -9.78 -11.74 15.26
CA GLU A 236 -8.76 -12.12 16.24
C GLU A 236 -7.37 -12.17 15.62
N ALA A 237 -7.23 -12.77 14.43
CA ALA A 237 -5.96 -12.84 13.71
C ALA A 237 -5.43 -11.45 13.36
N LEU A 238 -6.29 -10.57 12.82
CA LEU A 238 -5.91 -9.22 12.44
C LEU A 238 -5.59 -8.36 13.67
N SER A 239 -6.34 -8.49 14.77
CA SER A 239 -6.01 -7.85 16.05
C SER A 239 -4.64 -8.29 16.56
N ALA A 240 -4.31 -9.58 16.50
CA ALA A 240 -3.02 -10.09 16.95
C ALA A 240 -1.86 -9.59 16.08
N MET A 241 -2.03 -9.52 14.75
CA MET A 241 -1.00 -9.05 13.82
C MET A 241 -0.76 -7.53 13.88
N LEU A 242 -1.80 -6.74 14.15
CA LEU A 242 -1.71 -5.28 14.18
C LEU A 242 -1.42 -4.69 15.57
N GLY A 243 -1.74 -5.43 16.64
CA GLY A 243 -1.56 -4.97 18.01
C GLY A 243 -2.25 -3.64 18.27
N ASP A 244 -1.59 -2.75 19.01
CA ASP A 244 -2.14 -1.44 19.40
C ASP A 244 -2.25 -0.45 18.23
N ALA A 245 -1.72 -0.77 17.05
CA ALA A 245 -1.78 0.11 15.89
C ALA A 245 -3.18 0.25 15.29
N ALA A 246 -4.09 -0.69 15.57
CA ALA A 246 -5.43 -0.69 15.04
C ALA A 246 -6.48 -1.20 16.04
N GLU A 247 -7.61 -0.50 16.10
CA GLU A 247 -8.83 -0.98 16.74
C GLU A 247 -9.64 -1.79 15.71
N VAL A 248 -9.63 -3.12 15.85
CA VAL A 248 -10.34 -4.03 14.95
C VAL A 248 -11.69 -4.40 15.55
N LYS A 249 -12.77 -4.08 14.84
CA LYS A 249 -14.15 -4.46 15.19
C LYS A 249 -14.72 -5.40 14.14
N SER A 250 -15.59 -6.29 14.58
CA SER A 250 -16.34 -7.17 13.66
C SER A 250 -17.81 -6.80 13.64
N ILE A 251 -18.41 -6.80 12.45
CA ILE A 251 -19.85 -6.56 12.27
C ILE A 251 -20.43 -7.58 11.28
N ALA A 252 -21.74 -7.81 11.36
CA ALA A 252 -22.49 -8.55 10.35
C ALA A 252 -22.70 -7.68 9.10
N SER A 253 -22.78 -8.32 7.92
CA SER A 253 -22.96 -7.64 6.63
C SER A 253 -24.19 -6.72 6.57
N ALA A 254 -25.28 -7.08 7.25
CA ALA A 254 -26.51 -6.27 7.30
C ALA A 254 -26.31 -4.87 7.92
N LYS A 255 -25.28 -4.67 8.78
CA LYS A 255 -24.96 -3.36 9.36
C LYS A 255 -24.25 -2.40 8.39
N LEU A 256 -24.04 -2.81 7.15
CA LEU A 256 -23.47 -1.94 6.10
C LEU A 256 -24.54 -1.21 5.31
N ASP A 257 -25.81 -1.57 5.48
CA ASP A 257 -26.93 -1.03 4.71
C ASP A 257 -27.21 0.45 5.05
N ASP A 258 -26.98 0.86 6.30
CA ASP A 258 -27.14 2.25 6.76
C ASP A 258 -25.92 3.14 6.47
N GLY A 259 -24.74 2.55 6.25
CA GLY A 259 -23.48 3.23 5.96
C GLY A 259 -22.80 3.87 7.18
N GLU A 260 -23.44 3.92 8.36
CA GLU A 260 -22.91 4.60 9.55
C GLU A 260 -21.60 3.98 10.01
N ALA A 261 -21.48 2.65 9.89
CA ALA A 261 -20.26 1.93 10.20
C ALA A 261 -19.06 2.39 9.34
N LEU A 262 -19.29 2.88 8.11
CA LEU A 262 -18.23 3.21 7.16
C LEU A 262 -17.69 4.64 7.32
N ASP A 263 -18.43 5.56 7.93
CA ASP A 263 -18.08 6.99 8.01
C ASP A 263 -16.76 7.27 8.76
N SER A 264 -16.46 6.45 9.77
CA SER A 264 -15.25 6.57 10.60
C SER A 264 -14.26 5.41 10.42
N THR A 265 -14.43 4.61 9.37
CA THR A 265 -13.59 3.44 9.11
C THR A 265 -12.38 3.81 8.24
N ASP A 266 -11.18 3.47 8.69
CA ASP A 266 -9.94 3.67 7.92
C ASP A 266 -9.72 2.54 6.90
N LEU A 267 -10.14 1.31 7.24
CA LEU A 267 -10.03 0.12 6.40
C LEU A 267 -11.22 -0.83 6.66
N LEU A 268 -11.94 -1.16 5.60
CA LEU A 268 -12.92 -2.24 5.59
C LEU A 268 -12.28 -3.54 5.09
N VAL A 269 -12.51 -4.64 5.81
CA VAL A 269 -12.07 -5.98 5.42
C VAL A 269 -13.29 -6.85 5.17
N LEU A 270 -13.46 -7.32 3.93
CA LEU A 270 -14.44 -8.36 3.59
C LEU A 270 -13.73 -9.71 3.67
N ALA A 271 -13.97 -10.45 4.75
CA ALA A 271 -13.30 -11.69 5.07
C ALA A 271 -14.10 -12.91 4.59
N ASP A 272 -13.74 -13.47 3.43
CA ASP A 272 -14.42 -14.59 2.76
C ASP A 272 -15.96 -14.45 2.73
N VAL A 273 -16.46 -13.21 2.55
CA VAL A 273 -17.90 -12.92 2.48
C VAL A 273 -18.37 -13.20 1.05
N PRO A 274 -19.50 -13.89 0.82
CA PRO A 274 -20.07 -13.99 -0.53
C PRO A 274 -20.88 -12.74 -0.87
N ALA A 275 -20.94 -12.39 -2.16
CA ALA A 275 -21.65 -11.21 -2.62
C ALA A 275 -23.15 -11.23 -2.30
N GLU A 276 -23.77 -12.41 -2.23
CA GLU A 276 -25.18 -12.57 -1.89
C GLU A 276 -25.53 -12.18 -0.44
N GLU A 277 -24.54 -12.22 0.47
CA GLU A 277 -24.71 -11.76 1.86
C GLU A 277 -24.56 -10.24 1.98
N LEU A 278 -24.13 -9.56 0.92
CA LEU A 278 -24.03 -8.09 0.83
C LEU A 278 -25.20 -7.56 0.03
N SER A 279 -26.14 -6.89 0.70
CA SER A 279 -27.27 -6.23 0.03
C SER A 279 -26.78 -5.23 -1.02
N THR A 280 -27.63 -4.89 -2.00
CA THR A 280 -27.30 -3.85 -2.98
C THR A 280 -26.98 -2.50 -2.31
N ALA A 281 -27.65 -2.18 -1.20
CA ALA A 281 -27.39 -0.96 -0.42
C ALA A 281 -26.00 -1.01 0.23
N ALA A 282 -25.64 -2.12 0.87
CA ALA A 282 -24.30 -2.33 1.43
C ALA A 282 -23.22 -2.19 0.35
N GLN A 283 -23.38 -2.82 -0.81
CA GLN A 283 -22.41 -2.73 -1.91
C GLN A 283 -22.22 -1.29 -2.39
N GLN A 284 -23.30 -0.52 -2.52
CA GLN A 284 -23.24 0.91 -2.89
C GLN A 284 -22.57 1.76 -1.82
N ASN A 285 -22.84 1.51 -0.54
CA ASN A 285 -22.22 2.24 0.57
C ASN A 285 -20.71 1.94 0.66
N ILE A 286 -20.30 0.69 0.45
CA ILE A 286 -18.89 0.31 0.36
C ILE A 286 -18.21 1.08 -0.78
N ARG A 287 -18.81 1.08 -1.98
CA ARG A 287 -18.29 1.83 -3.13
C ARG A 287 -18.10 3.32 -2.79
N LYS A 288 -19.14 3.97 -2.25
CA LYS A 288 -19.09 5.38 -1.85
C LYS A 288 -18.01 5.65 -0.81
N ALA A 289 -17.87 4.79 0.20
CA ALA A 289 -16.85 4.94 1.24
C ALA A 289 -15.43 4.82 0.65
N VAL A 290 -15.20 3.86 -0.24
CA VAL A 290 -13.91 3.69 -0.92
C VAL A 290 -13.60 4.90 -1.82
N GLU A 291 -14.58 5.38 -2.59
CA GLU A 291 -14.43 6.59 -3.40
C GLU A 291 -14.22 7.85 -2.55
N ALA A 292 -14.70 7.88 -1.31
CA ALA A 292 -14.44 8.93 -0.33
C ALA A 292 -13.08 8.81 0.38
N GLY A 293 -12.38 7.67 0.22
CA GLY A 293 -11.01 7.45 0.71
C GLY A 293 -10.82 6.27 1.66
N CYS A 294 -11.89 5.56 2.04
CA CYS A 294 -11.78 4.35 2.87
C CYS A 294 -10.95 3.27 2.16
N GLY A 295 -10.07 2.59 2.90
CA GLY A 295 -9.37 1.42 2.39
C GLY A 295 -10.30 0.22 2.28
N LEU A 296 -10.10 -0.64 1.28
CA LEU A 296 -10.82 -1.91 1.16
C LEU A 296 -9.84 -3.06 0.96
N LEU A 297 -9.95 -4.08 1.81
CA LEU A 297 -9.29 -5.37 1.64
C LEU A 297 -10.37 -6.43 1.46
N VAL A 298 -10.29 -7.20 0.36
CA VAL A 298 -11.12 -8.39 0.18
C VAL A 298 -10.20 -9.60 0.22
N THR A 299 -10.53 -10.56 1.08
CA THR A 299 -9.74 -11.78 1.25
C THR A 299 -10.47 -12.95 0.63
N GLY A 300 -9.71 -13.90 0.11
CA GLY A 300 -10.21 -15.10 -0.52
C GLY A 300 -10.54 -16.16 0.51
N GLY A 301 -11.01 -17.29 -0.01
CA GLY A 301 -11.51 -18.43 0.73
C GLY A 301 -12.46 -19.20 -0.18
N ARG A 302 -13.36 -20.00 0.39
CA ARG A 302 -14.27 -20.82 -0.45
C ARG A 302 -15.47 -20.02 -0.96
N ARG A 303 -15.68 -18.80 -0.46
CA ARG A 303 -16.92 -18.04 -0.60
C ARG A 303 -16.74 -16.63 -1.13
N SER A 304 -15.52 -16.16 -1.36
CA SER A 304 -15.22 -14.85 -1.96
C SER A 304 -14.86 -14.91 -3.46
N PHE A 305 -14.76 -13.75 -4.10
CA PHE A 305 -14.38 -13.59 -5.52
C PHE A 305 -15.30 -14.34 -6.51
N GLY A 306 -14.73 -15.16 -7.40
CA GLY A 306 -15.47 -15.94 -8.39
C GLY A 306 -16.48 -16.87 -7.74
N PRO A 307 -16.06 -17.75 -6.81
CA PRO A 307 -16.98 -18.58 -6.02
C PRO A 307 -18.06 -17.79 -5.27
N GLY A 308 -17.70 -16.60 -4.79
CA GLY A 308 -18.60 -15.69 -4.07
C GLY A 308 -19.57 -14.89 -4.92
N GLY A 309 -19.59 -15.04 -6.24
CA GLY A 309 -20.53 -14.33 -7.12
C GLY A 309 -20.27 -12.84 -7.27
N TYR A 310 -19.03 -12.37 -7.08
CA TYR A 310 -18.69 -10.94 -7.15
C TYR A 310 -18.78 -10.33 -8.55
N ALA A 311 -18.81 -11.14 -9.60
CA ALA A 311 -18.72 -10.68 -10.99
C ALA A 311 -19.85 -9.75 -11.42
N ASP A 312 -21.07 -9.98 -10.92
CA ASP A 312 -22.28 -9.23 -11.28
C ASP A 312 -22.66 -8.18 -10.22
N THR A 313 -21.69 -7.71 -9.43
CA THR A 313 -21.91 -6.78 -8.30
C THR A 313 -21.34 -5.40 -8.56
N GLU A 314 -21.79 -4.41 -7.79
CA GLU A 314 -21.19 -3.08 -7.76
C GLU A 314 -19.72 -3.11 -7.30
N LEU A 315 -19.33 -4.11 -6.50
CA LEU A 315 -17.96 -4.25 -6.04
C LEU A 315 -17.00 -4.63 -7.18
N SER A 316 -17.50 -5.26 -8.25
CA SER A 316 -16.67 -5.68 -9.39
C SER A 316 -15.89 -4.54 -10.06
N ASP A 317 -16.38 -3.31 -10.01
CA ASP A 317 -15.73 -2.16 -10.67
C ASP A 317 -14.65 -1.51 -9.80
N ILE A 318 -14.67 -1.71 -8.48
CA ILE A 318 -13.69 -1.15 -7.54
C ILE A 318 -12.65 -2.17 -7.08
N LEU A 319 -12.84 -3.46 -7.39
CA LEU A 319 -11.89 -4.51 -7.05
C LEU A 319 -10.70 -4.57 -8.04
N PRO A 320 -9.48 -4.82 -7.55
CA PRO A 320 -8.28 -4.94 -8.40
C PRO A 320 -8.23 -6.27 -9.18
N VAL A 321 -9.32 -7.04 -9.19
CA VAL A 321 -9.42 -8.33 -9.85
C VAL A 321 -10.47 -8.29 -10.95
N ARG A 322 -10.24 -9.07 -12.00
CA ARG A 322 -11.21 -9.31 -13.06
C ARG A 322 -11.93 -10.60 -12.77
N PHE A 323 -13.23 -10.56 -13.02
CA PHE A 323 -14.05 -11.75 -13.06
C PHE A 323 -14.34 -12.03 -14.53
N PRO A 324 -13.75 -13.09 -15.12
CA PRO A 324 -13.99 -13.47 -16.51
C PRO A 324 -15.48 -13.56 -16.84
N GLN A 325 -16.32 -13.89 -15.83
CA GLN A 325 -17.78 -13.93 -15.91
C GLN A 325 -18.44 -12.65 -16.50
N LYS A 326 -17.85 -11.44 -16.31
CA LYS A 326 -18.39 -10.17 -16.89
C LYS A 326 -18.13 -10.05 -18.41
N LEU A 327 -17.12 -10.77 -18.94
CA LEU A 327 -16.91 -10.96 -20.38
C LEU A 327 -17.61 -12.23 -20.91
N GLU A 328 -17.66 -13.30 -20.12
CA GLU A 328 -18.22 -14.60 -20.53
C GLU A 328 -19.75 -14.63 -20.58
N ARG A 329 -20.46 -13.66 -19.97
CA ARG A 329 -21.89 -13.45 -20.27
C ARG A 329 -22.13 -12.71 -21.58
N ARG A 330 -21.12 -12.02 -22.11
CA ARG A 330 -21.14 -11.45 -23.47
C ARG A 330 -20.67 -12.44 -24.54
N ASP A 331 -19.97 -13.53 -24.19
CA ASP A 331 -19.54 -14.51 -25.20
C ASP A 331 -19.30 -15.96 -24.69
N PRO A 332 -20.35 -16.76 -24.37
CA PRO A 332 -20.22 -18.21 -24.26
C PRO A 332 -20.60 -18.86 -25.59
N SER A 333 -19.76 -18.77 -26.63
CA SER A 333 -20.05 -19.39 -27.93
C SER A 333 -19.83 -20.91 -27.88
N THR A 334 -20.91 -21.65 -28.11
CA THR A 334 -20.93 -23.08 -28.44
C THR A 334 -20.93 -23.21 -29.96
N THR A 335 -20.16 -24.14 -30.54
CA THR A 335 -20.35 -24.54 -31.94
C THR A 335 -21.01 -25.90 -32.02
N LEU A 336 -22.20 -25.95 -32.62
CA LEU A 336 -22.94 -27.18 -32.90
C LEU A 336 -22.90 -27.50 -34.40
N VAL A 337 -22.30 -28.62 -34.78
CA VAL A 337 -22.40 -29.15 -36.15
C VAL A 337 -23.38 -30.32 -36.16
N ILE A 338 -24.45 -30.20 -36.94
CA ILE A 338 -25.46 -31.25 -37.09
C ILE A 338 -25.18 -32.01 -38.38
N VAL A 339 -24.89 -33.30 -38.25
CA VAL A 339 -24.61 -34.22 -39.37
C VAL A 339 -25.86 -35.05 -39.61
N ILE A 340 -26.55 -34.84 -40.72
CA ILE A 340 -27.85 -35.46 -41.02
C ILE A 340 -27.72 -36.44 -42.18
N ASP A 341 -28.17 -37.67 -41.94
CA ASP A 341 -28.32 -38.71 -42.94
C ASP A 341 -29.45 -38.35 -43.90
N THR A 342 -29.12 -38.30 -45.19
CA THR A 342 -30.06 -38.05 -46.27
C THR A 342 -30.15 -39.23 -47.22
N SER A 343 -29.72 -40.43 -46.81
CA SER A 343 -29.85 -41.65 -47.61
C SER A 343 -31.31 -42.00 -47.95
N GLY A 344 -31.51 -42.86 -48.96
CA GLY A 344 -32.86 -43.27 -49.39
C GLY A 344 -33.72 -43.89 -48.27
N SER A 345 -33.10 -44.55 -47.29
CA SER A 345 -33.79 -45.13 -46.13
C SER A 345 -34.33 -44.07 -45.16
N MET A 346 -33.80 -42.85 -45.18
CA MET A 346 -34.31 -41.73 -44.38
C MET A 346 -35.60 -41.13 -44.94
N SER A 347 -36.12 -41.58 -46.09
CA SER A 347 -37.34 -41.04 -46.70
C SER A 347 -38.58 -41.06 -45.77
N GLY A 348 -39.51 -40.15 -46.02
CA GLY A 348 -40.76 -40.04 -45.27
C GLY A 348 -40.56 -39.64 -43.80
N ALA A 349 -41.11 -40.43 -42.88
CA ALA A 349 -41.19 -40.09 -41.46
C ALA A 349 -39.81 -39.93 -40.78
N ARG A 350 -38.79 -40.68 -41.20
CA ARG A 350 -37.45 -40.62 -40.58
C ARG A 350 -36.76 -39.28 -40.82
N MET A 351 -36.79 -38.77 -42.05
CA MET A 351 -36.29 -37.44 -42.40
C MET A 351 -37.04 -36.36 -41.63
N THR A 352 -38.37 -36.46 -41.52
CA THR A 352 -39.16 -35.53 -40.72
C THR A 352 -38.69 -35.50 -39.27
N MET A 353 -38.45 -36.66 -38.66
CA MET A 353 -37.96 -36.77 -37.28
C MET A 353 -36.53 -36.24 -37.10
N ALA A 354 -35.63 -36.50 -38.05
CA ALA A 354 -34.27 -35.96 -38.04
C ALA A 354 -34.29 -34.42 -38.13
N LYS A 355 -35.10 -33.86 -39.03
CA LYS A 355 -35.31 -32.41 -39.15
C LYS A 355 -35.90 -31.81 -37.87
N GLU A 356 -36.92 -32.44 -37.28
CA GLU A 356 -37.49 -31.96 -36.01
C GLU A 356 -36.48 -31.96 -34.87
N SER A 357 -35.68 -33.02 -34.76
CA SER A 357 -34.63 -33.13 -33.74
C SER A 357 -33.56 -32.06 -33.92
N ALA A 358 -33.12 -31.83 -35.16
CA ALA A 358 -32.18 -30.77 -35.49
C ALA A 358 -32.75 -29.37 -35.18
N ARG A 359 -34.03 -29.10 -35.46
CA ARG A 359 -34.68 -27.84 -35.09
C ARG A 359 -34.69 -27.62 -33.58
N LEU A 360 -34.95 -28.66 -32.80
CA LEU A 360 -34.94 -28.58 -31.34
C LEU A 360 -33.53 -28.27 -30.81
N ALA A 361 -32.50 -28.88 -31.38
CA ALA A 361 -31.11 -28.59 -31.03
C ALA A 361 -30.74 -27.14 -31.38
N LEU A 362 -31.08 -26.66 -32.58
CA LEU A 362 -30.82 -25.28 -33.00
C LEU A 362 -31.53 -24.23 -32.13
N LYS A 363 -32.77 -24.50 -31.70
CA LYS A 363 -33.55 -23.59 -30.83
C LYS A 363 -32.92 -23.37 -29.44
N ARG A 364 -32.03 -24.24 -28.99
CA ARG A 364 -31.34 -24.13 -27.70
C ARG A 364 -30.11 -23.22 -27.75
N LEU A 365 -29.61 -22.94 -28.95
CA LEU A 365 -28.47 -22.07 -29.15
C LEU A 365 -28.87 -20.61 -28.89
N LYS A 366 -27.97 -19.87 -28.24
CA LYS A 366 -28.07 -18.42 -28.05
C LYS A 366 -27.64 -17.70 -29.34
N PRO A 367 -28.00 -16.43 -29.54
CA PRO A 367 -27.66 -15.69 -30.76
C PRO A 367 -26.16 -15.64 -31.12
N HIS A 368 -25.26 -15.67 -30.13
CA HIS A 368 -23.80 -15.68 -30.30
C HIS A 368 -23.19 -17.08 -30.49
N ASP A 369 -23.95 -18.16 -30.30
CA ASP A 369 -23.48 -19.50 -30.61
C ASP A 369 -23.32 -19.67 -32.13
N LYS A 370 -22.59 -20.70 -32.55
CA LYS A 370 -22.41 -21.05 -33.96
C LYS A 370 -23.09 -22.38 -34.25
N ALA A 371 -23.65 -22.49 -35.45
CA ALA A 371 -24.25 -23.71 -35.94
C ALA A 371 -23.86 -23.98 -37.39
N GLY A 372 -23.68 -25.26 -37.73
CA GLY A 372 -23.50 -25.73 -39.10
C GLY A 372 -24.31 -27.00 -39.34
N ILE A 373 -24.67 -27.25 -40.59
CA ILE A 373 -25.44 -28.44 -41.00
C ILE A 373 -24.71 -29.12 -42.15
N VAL A 374 -24.33 -30.37 -41.95
CA VAL A 374 -23.72 -31.24 -42.96
C VAL A 374 -24.73 -32.34 -43.30
N GLU A 375 -25.02 -32.51 -44.59
CA GLU A 375 -25.80 -33.66 -45.08
C GLU A 375 -24.88 -34.70 -45.70
N PHE A 376 -25.27 -35.98 -45.58
CA PHE A 376 -24.55 -37.08 -46.22
C PHE A 376 -25.49 -38.10 -46.86
N TYR A 377 -25.11 -38.57 -48.06
CA TYR A 377 -25.86 -39.55 -48.85
C TYR A 377 -24.97 -40.44 -49.75
N GLY A 378 -23.77 -40.79 -49.25
CA GLY A 378 -22.70 -41.42 -50.04
C GLY A 378 -21.70 -40.41 -50.61
N SER A 379 -22.03 -39.12 -50.53
CA SER A 379 -21.11 -37.98 -50.58
C SER A 379 -21.45 -37.02 -49.43
N LYS A 380 -20.60 -36.03 -49.15
CA LYS A 380 -20.79 -35.04 -48.07
C LYS A 380 -21.03 -33.64 -48.64
N ARG A 381 -21.93 -32.87 -48.03
CA ARG A 381 -22.19 -31.48 -48.43
C ARG A 381 -22.58 -30.64 -47.22
N TRP A 382 -22.06 -29.41 -47.15
CA TRP A 382 -22.56 -28.41 -46.22
C TRP A 382 -23.90 -27.86 -46.71
N ALA A 383 -24.98 -28.21 -46.00
CA ALA A 383 -26.29 -27.60 -46.23
C ALA A 383 -26.34 -26.17 -45.68
N ALA A 384 -25.62 -25.92 -44.59
CA ALA A 384 -25.32 -24.59 -44.06
C ALA A 384 -23.91 -24.59 -43.45
N PRO A 385 -22.97 -23.74 -43.91
CA PRO A 385 -21.65 -23.63 -43.28
C PRO A 385 -21.78 -23.15 -41.84
N ILE A 386 -20.72 -23.30 -41.04
CA ILE A 386 -20.68 -22.83 -39.66
C ILE A 386 -20.90 -21.31 -39.65
N GLN A 387 -22.01 -20.87 -39.04
CA GLN A 387 -22.42 -19.47 -38.96
C GLN A 387 -23.08 -19.16 -37.62
N PRO A 388 -23.23 -17.88 -37.23
CA PRO A 388 -23.95 -17.52 -36.01
C PRO A 388 -25.38 -18.09 -35.97
N ALA A 389 -25.80 -18.62 -34.83
CA ALA A 389 -27.14 -19.17 -34.62
C ALA A 389 -28.24 -18.10 -34.69
N SER A 390 -27.88 -16.80 -34.59
CA SER A 390 -28.76 -15.68 -34.93
C SER A 390 -29.27 -15.72 -36.37
N ASN A 391 -28.55 -16.38 -37.30
CA ASN A 391 -28.98 -16.58 -38.69
C ASN A 391 -30.03 -17.71 -38.80
N HIS A 392 -31.00 -17.71 -37.89
CA HIS A 392 -31.96 -18.79 -37.73
C HIS A 392 -32.80 -19.06 -38.99
N ILE A 393 -33.06 -18.01 -39.79
CA ILE A 393 -33.78 -18.14 -41.07
C ILE A 393 -32.98 -19.01 -42.06
N ASP A 394 -31.67 -18.82 -42.15
CA ASP A 394 -30.83 -19.54 -43.11
C ASP A 394 -30.66 -21.01 -42.70
N LEU A 395 -30.36 -21.25 -41.42
CA LEU A 395 -30.28 -22.60 -40.84
C LEU A 395 -31.59 -23.39 -41.00
N GLN A 396 -32.74 -22.73 -40.81
CA GLN A 396 -34.05 -23.36 -41.07
C GLN A 396 -34.30 -23.65 -42.54
N ARG A 397 -33.91 -22.75 -43.46
CA ARG A 397 -34.03 -22.98 -44.90
C ARG A 397 -33.16 -24.14 -45.36
N ALA A 398 -31.92 -24.21 -44.88
CA ALA A 398 -31.01 -25.33 -45.15
C ALA A 398 -31.63 -26.66 -44.72
N LEU A 399 -32.15 -26.72 -43.49
CA LEU A 399 -32.79 -27.91 -42.96
C LEU A 399 -34.05 -28.31 -43.74
N ASN A 400 -34.84 -27.34 -44.21
CA ASN A 400 -36.04 -27.61 -45.01
C ASN A 400 -35.70 -28.24 -46.37
N ARG A 401 -34.58 -27.82 -46.98
CA ARG A 401 -34.13 -28.26 -48.31
C ARG A 401 -33.58 -29.68 -48.36
N LEU A 402 -33.22 -30.29 -47.22
CA LEU A 402 -32.69 -31.66 -47.20
C LEU A 402 -33.72 -32.65 -47.78
N THR A 403 -33.31 -33.48 -48.72
CA THR A 403 -34.15 -34.49 -49.37
C THR A 403 -33.45 -35.83 -49.34
N SER A 404 -34.19 -36.91 -49.14
CA SER A 404 -33.62 -38.25 -49.12
C SER A 404 -33.23 -38.74 -50.52
N GLY A 405 -32.02 -39.25 -50.71
CA GLY A 405 -31.52 -39.92 -51.91
C GLY A 405 -30.15 -40.56 -51.63
N GLY A 406 -29.63 -41.43 -52.48
CA GLY A 406 -28.26 -41.97 -52.36
C GLY A 406 -28.03 -43.01 -51.24
N GLY A 407 -26.75 -43.28 -50.95
CA GLY A 407 -26.27 -44.31 -50.00
C GLY A 407 -25.94 -43.74 -48.61
N THR A 408 -25.38 -44.58 -47.72
CA THR A 408 -25.09 -44.20 -46.33
C THR A 408 -23.59 -44.37 -46.06
N THR A 409 -22.87 -43.26 -45.88
CA THR A 409 -21.45 -43.28 -45.50
C THR A 409 -21.16 -42.08 -44.60
N ILE A 410 -21.03 -42.32 -43.30
CA ILE A 410 -20.91 -41.30 -42.24
C ILE A 410 -19.48 -40.74 -42.15
N MET A 411 -18.46 -41.60 -42.30
CA MET A 411 -17.06 -41.21 -42.00
C MET A 411 -16.59 -39.94 -42.71
N PRO A 412 -16.82 -39.74 -44.03
CA PRO A 412 -16.34 -38.55 -44.71
C PRO A 412 -17.00 -37.25 -44.21
N ALA A 413 -18.28 -37.33 -43.83
CA ALA A 413 -19.03 -36.19 -43.29
C ALA A 413 -18.60 -35.85 -41.86
N LEU A 414 -18.25 -36.87 -41.09
CA LEU A 414 -17.70 -36.71 -39.75
C LEU A 414 -16.30 -36.08 -39.79
N GLU A 415 -15.42 -36.54 -40.69
CA GLU A 415 -14.10 -35.93 -40.94
C GLU A 415 -14.22 -34.45 -41.29
N GLU A 416 -15.17 -34.12 -42.17
CA GLU A 416 -15.45 -32.74 -42.58
C GLU A 416 -15.89 -31.86 -41.42
N ALA A 417 -16.85 -32.35 -40.61
CA ALA A 417 -17.30 -31.65 -39.42
C ALA A 417 -16.15 -31.40 -38.44
N TYR A 418 -15.25 -32.37 -38.29
CA TYR A 418 -14.07 -32.27 -37.44
C TYR A 418 -13.07 -31.23 -37.94
N TYR A 419 -12.64 -31.30 -39.21
CA TYR A 419 -11.71 -30.32 -39.76
C TYR A 419 -12.30 -28.90 -39.71
N ALA A 420 -13.60 -28.74 -39.99
CA ALA A 420 -14.26 -27.44 -39.87
C ALA A 420 -14.32 -26.93 -38.41
N LEU A 421 -14.35 -27.83 -37.43
CA LEU A 421 -14.36 -27.47 -36.01
C LEU A 421 -12.96 -27.13 -35.47
N LEU A 422 -11.87 -27.57 -36.12
CA LEU A 422 -10.50 -27.22 -35.71
C LEU A 422 -10.27 -25.71 -35.74
N ASP A 423 -10.69 -25.05 -36.83
CA ASP A 423 -10.47 -23.62 -37.07
C ASP A 423 -11.44 -22.70 -36.32
N VAL A 424 -12.40 -23.28 -35.59
CA VAL A 424 -13.43 -22.52 -34.88
C VAL A 424 -13.03 -22.32 -33.42
N GLN A 425 -12.89 -21.07 -33.01
CA GLN A 425 -12.62 -20.68 -31.63
C GLN A 425 -13.96 -20.53 -30.87
N THR A 426 -14.36 -21.58 -30.15
CA THR A 426 -15.56 -21.61 -29.29
C THR A 426 -15.31 -22.47 -28.06
N ARG A 427 -15.95 -22.16 -26.93
CA ARG A 427 -15.72 -22.82 -25.64
C ARG A 427 -16.07 -24.31 -25.66
N THR A 428 -17.15 -24.65 -26.37
CA THR A 428 -17.59 -26.03 -26.55
C THR A 428 -17.81 -26.31 -28.02
N LYS A 429 -17.45 -27.52 -28.45
CA LYS A 429 -17.62 -28.01 -29.82
C LYS A 429 -18.36 -29.32 -29.76
N HIS A 430 -19.48 -29.40 -30.47
CA HIS A 430 -20.35 -30.57 -30.41
C HIS A 430 -20.79 -31.00 -31.80
N ILE A 431 -20.72 -32.30 -32.08
CA ILE A 431 -21.25 -32.92 -33.30
C ILE A 431 -22.49 -33.73 -32.94
N LEU A 432 -23.60 -33.46 -33.61
CA LEU A 432 -24.85 -34.19 -33.45
C LEU A 432 -25.17 -34.96 -34.72
N ILE A 433 -25.07 -36.28 -34.67
CA ILE A 433 -25.30 -37.17 -35.82
C ILE A 433 -26.75 -37.68 -35.79
N ALA A 434 -27.51 -37.50 -36.86
CA ALA A 434 -28.87 -38.03 -37.00
C ALA A 434 -28.98 -38.99 -38.18
N THR A 435 -29.29 -40.27 -37.93
CA THR A 435 -29.34 -41.36 -38.93
C THR A 435 -30.33 -42.44 -38.51
N ASP A 436 -30.74 -43.33 -39.42
CA ASP A 436 -31.60 -44.47 -39.16
C ASP A 436 -30.86 -45.68 -38.53
N GLY A 437 -29.54 -45.58 -38.35
CA GLY A 437 -28.74 -46.52 -37.58
C GLY A 437 -28.13 -47.67 -38.38
N GLY A 438 -27.95 -47.50 -39.70
CA GLY A 438 -27.15 -48.41 -40.52
C GLY A 438 -25.77 -48.68 -39.92
N VAL A 439 -25.36 -49.95 -39.88
CA VAL A 439 -24.04 -50.34 -39.37
C VAL A 439 -23.01 -50.16 -40.47
N GLU A 440 -22.04 -49.29 -40.24
CA GLU A 440 -20.90 -49.08 -41.13
C GLU A 440 -19.63 -49.73 -40.55
N THR A 441 -18.74 -50.21 -41.43
CA THR A 441 -17.42 -50.70 -41.05
C THR A 441 -16.39 -49.58 -41.25
N GLY A 442 -15.56 -49.32 -40.25
CA GLY A 442 -14.56 -48.24 -40.31
C GLY A 442 -13.87 -48.00 -38.97
N ARG A 443 -12.83 -47.15 -38.97
CA ARG A 443 -12.03 -46.79 -37.78
C ARG A 443 -12.72 -45.72 -36.90
N PHE A 444 -14.00 -45.92 -36.60
CA PHE A 444 -14.79 -44.94 -35.85
C PHE A 444 -14.28 -44.72 -34.43
N GLU A 445 -13.83 -45.76 -33.73
CA GLU A 445 -13.30 -45.60 -32.36
C GLU A 445 -12.10 -44.66 -32.32
N GLN A 446 -11.13 -44.86 -33.22
CA GLN A 446 -9.94 -44.02 -33.29
C GLN A 446 -10.30 -42.57 -33.61
N MET A 447 -11.23 -42.35 -34.54
CA MET A 447 -11.69 -41.01 -34.91
C MET A 447 -12.43 -40.33 -33.76
N MET A 448 -13.40 -41.00 -33.13
CA MET A 448 -14.17 -40.42 -32.02
C MET A 448 -13.29 -40.06 -30.84
N ARG A 449 -12.33 -40.93 -30.48
CA ARG A 449 -11.36 -40.64 -29.42
C ARG A 449 -10.48 -39.44 -29.75
N LYS A 450 -9.99 -39.36 -31.00
CA LYS A 450 -9.23 -38.20 -31.47
C LYS A 450 -10.02 -36.90 -31.33
N MET A 451 -11.30 -36.91 -31.74
CA MET A 451 -12.18 -35.74 -31.59
C MET A 451 -12.37 -35.35 -30.12
N THR A 452 -12.56 -36.33 -29.23
CA THR A 452 -12.73 -36.05 -27.80
C THR A 452 -11.47 -35.53 -27.13
N ASP A 453 -10.29 -36.01 -27.55
CA ASP A 453 -9.00 -35.51 -27.05
C ASP A 453 -8.77 -34.05 -27.45
N GLU A 454 -9.39 -33.60 -28.55
CA GLU A 454 -9.40 -32.21 -29.01
C GLU A 454 -10.61 -31.41 -28.52
N GLY A 455 -11.33 -31.94 -27.52
CA GLY A 455 -12.46 -31.26 -26.86
C GLY A 455 -13.78 -31.28 -27.65
N ILE A 456 -13.88 -32.03 -28.75
CA ILE A 456 -15.09 -32.14 -29.58
C ILE A 456 -15.92 -33.34 -29.12
N HIS A 457 -17.15 -33.08 -28.68
CA HIS A 457 -18.06 -34.11 -28.17
C HIS A 457 -19.02 -34.58 -29.26
N ILE A 458 -19.41 -35.86 -29.25
CA ILE A 458 -20.26 -36.46 -30.29
C ILE A 458 -21.46 -37.16 -29.68
N SER A 459 -22.65 -36.78 -30.12
CA SER A 459 -23.91 -37.41 -29.76
C SER A 459 -24.64 -37.93 -30.99
N THR A 460 -25.47 -38.95 -30.81
CA THR A 460 -26.13 -39.64 -31.92
C THR A 460 -27.64 -39.73 -31.71
N ILE A 461 -28.40 -39.57 -32.79
CA ILE A 461 -29.86 -39.63 -32.83
C ILE A 461 -30.27 -40.73 -33.81
N LEU A 462 -31.05 -41.70 -33.32
CA LEU A 462 -31.71 -42.69 -34.13
C LEU A 462 -33.05 -42.16 -34.66
N ALA A 463 -33.13 -41.94 -35.97
CA ALA A 463 -34.34 -41.55 -36.70
C ALA A 463 -35.03 -42.80 -37.27
N GLY A 464 -35.74 -43.55 -36.42
CA GLY A 464 -36.40 -44.80 -36.83
C GLY A 464 -37.41 -45.35 -35.80
N PRO A 465 -38.14 -46.43 -36.14
CA PRO A 465 -39.02 -47.11 -35.20
C PRO A 465 -38.24 -47.67 -34.00
N LYS A 466 -38.93 -47.88 -32.86
CA LYS A 466 -38.35 -48.29 -31.58
C LYS A 466 -37.32 -49.41 -31.75
N GLY A 467 -36.09 -49.16 -31.31
CA GLY A 467 -34.99 -50.13 -31.32
C GLY A 467 -33.74 -49.55 -30.68
N ASN A 468 -32.86 -50.42 -30.20
CA ASN A 468 -31.51 -50.05 -29.77
C ASN A 468 -30.60 -50.12 -31.00
N SER A 469 -29.77 -49.10 -31.25
CA SER A 469 -28.67 -49.19 -32.22
C SER A 469 -27.36 -49.29 -31.45
N PRO A 470 -26.80 -50.49 -31.27
CA PRO A 470 -25.51 -50.66 -30.57
C PRO A 470 -24.39 -49.89 -31.24
N PHE A 471 -24.47 -49.68 -32.56
CA PHE A 471 -23.50 -48.88 -33.29
C PHE A 471 -23.55 -47.41 -32.89
N LEU A 472 -24.71 -46.76 -32.95
CA LEU A 472 -24.86 -45.36 -32.56
C LEU A 472 -24.60 -45.14 -31.06
N ALA A 473 -24.96 -46.11 -30.22
CA ALA A 473 -24.65 -46.09 -28.80
C ALA A 473 -23.13 -46.13 -28.55
N ARG A 474 -22.38 -46.97 -29.28
CA ARG A 474 -20.91 -47.00 -29.21
C ARG A 474 -20.27 -45.72 -29.72
N LEU A 475 -20.77 -45.15 -30.83
CA LEU A 475 -20.27 -43.87 -31.34
C LEU A 475 -20.41 -42.74 -30.31
N ALA A 476 -21.60 -42.61 -29.72
CA ALA A 476 -21.82 -41.64 -28.66
C ALA A 476 -20.93 -41.89 -27.44
N HIS A 477 -20.76 -43.16 -27.05
CA HIS A 477 -19.90 -43.52 -25.93
C HIS A 477 -18.43 -43.14 -26.17
N TRP A 478 -17.86 -43.49 -27.33
CA TRP A 478 -16.50 -43.10 -27.70
C TRP A 478 -16.35 -41.58 -27.84
N GLY A 479 -17.39 -40.91 -28.31
CA GLY A 479 -17.45 -39.47 -28.47
C GLY A 479 -17.79 -38.68 -27.20
N ARG A 480 -17.82 -39.34 -26.02
CA ARG A 480 -18.22 -38.74 -24.73
C ARG A 480 -19.55 -37.97 -24.76
N GLY A 481 -20.48 -38.40 -25.62
CA GLY A 481 -21.83 -37.86 -25.69
C GLY A 481 -22.90 -38.89 -25.34
N LYS A 482 -24.14 -38.64 -25.73
CA LYS A 482 -25.29 -39.51 -25.43
C LYS A 482 -25.97 -39.99 -26.72
N PHE A 483 -26.65 -41.12 -26.60
CA PHE A 483 -27.46 -41.74 -27.66
C PHE A 483 -28.94 -41.44 -27.44
N TYR A 484 -29.63 -41.01 -28.49
CA TYR A 484 -31.04 -40.59 -28.44
C TYR A 484 -31.91 -41.37 -29.42
N LEU A 485 -33.17 -41.52 -29.03
CA LEU A 485 -34.25 -41.92 -29.93
C LEU A 485 -35.02 -40.67 -30.33
N ALA A 486 -35.15 -40.40 -31.62
CA ALA A 486 -35.85 -39.21 -32.12
C ALA A 486 -37.34 -39.14 -31.67
N GLN A 487 -37.94 -40.27 -31.27
CA GLN A 487 -39.30 -40.33 -30.72
C GLN A 487 -39.40 -39.70 -29.31
N ASN A 488 -38.32 -39.70 -28.54
CA ASN A 488 -38.27 -39.10 -27.19
C ASN A 488 -37.96 -37.61 -27.28
N ARG A 489 -38.92 -36.85 -27.83
CA ARG A 489 -38.86 -35.37 -28.00
C ARG A 489 -38.50 -34.63 -26.70
N PHE A 490 -38.74 -35.23 -25.54
CA PHE A 490 -38.47 -34.66 -24.22
C PHE A 490 -37.06 -34.96 -23.65
N LYS A 491 -36.37 -36.03 -24.08
CA LYS A 491 -35.00 -36.35 -23.60
C LYS A 491 -33.89 -35.70 -24.42
N LEU A 492 -34.17 -35.35 -25.68
CA LEU A 492 -33.26 -34.50 -26.48
C LEU A 492 -33.10 -33.09 -25.88
N LEU A 493 -34.11 -32.63 -25.11
CA LEU A 493 -34.14 -31.30 -24.50
C LEU A 493 -33.16 -31.14 -23.32
N GLU A 494 -32.63 -32.23 -22.77
CA GLU A 494 -31.76 -32.21 -21.59
C GLU A 494 -30.27 -32.05 -21.93
N THR A 495 -29.83 -32.09 -23.20
CA THR A 495 -28.39 -32.32 -23.47
C THR A 495 -27.73 -31.54 -24.61
N ILE A 496 -28.25 -30.36 -24.95
CA ILE A 496 -27.31 -29.23 -24.95
C ILE A 496 -27.28 -28.75 -23.50
N GLU A 497 -26.93 -29.68 -22.61
CA GLU A 497 -26.30 -29.35 -21.36
C GLU A 497 -25.07 -28.59 -21.87
N LYS A 498 -25.16 -27.26 -21.80
CA LYS A 498 -24.12 -26.56 -21.07
C LYS A 498 -24.00 -27.40 -19.83
N GLN A 499 -23.10 -28.38 -19.80
CA GLN A 499 -22.59 -28.79 -18.52
C GLN A 499 -22.20 -27.43 -17.94
N PRO A 500 -22.83 -26.98 -16.85
CA PRO A 500 -22.04 -26.19 -15.93
C PRO A 500 -20.98 -27.21 -15.55
N ASP A 501 -19.94 -27.27 -16.37
CA ASP A 501 -18.68 -27.73 -15.90
C ASP A 501 -18.54 -26.89 -14.64
N SER A 502 -18.56 -27.60 -13.52
CA SER A 502 -18.59 -27.06 -12.16
C SER A 502 -17.26 -26.37 -11.85
N SER A 503 -16.72 -25.68 -12.85
CA SER A 503 -15.43 -25.03 -13.07
C SER A 503 -15.63 -23.57 -13.50
N LEU A 504 -16.85 -23.03 -13.46
CA LEU A 504 -17.10 -21.58 -13.48
C LEU A 504 -16.98 -20.93 -12.09
N MET A 505 -16.57 -21.70 -11.09
CA MET A 505 -15.90 -21.17 -9.91
C MET A 505 -14.45 -20.98 -10.32
N ALA A 506 -13.86 -19.81 -10.08
CA ALA A 506 -12.41 -19.66 -10.23
C ALA A 506 -11.75 -20.83 -9.48
N PRO A 507 -10.93 -21.67 -10.11
CA PRO A 507 -10.55 -22.94 -9.52
C PRO A 507 -9.87 -22.66 -8.18
N ILE A 508 -10.46 -23.22 -7.14
CA ILE A 508 -9.80 -23.29 -5.84
C ILE A 508 -8.61 -24.22 -6.05
N VAL A 509 -7.42 -23.69 -5.88
CA VAL A 509 -6.19 -24.46 -5.88
C VAL A 509 -5.98 -24.89 -4.44
N ALA A 510 -6.16 -26.17 -4.14
CA ALA A 510 -6.03 -26.76 -2.80
C ALA A 510 -4.80 -27.68 -2.75
N GLN A 511 -3.63 -27.08 -2.89
CA GLN A 511 -2.33 -27.73 -2.77
C GLN A 511 -1.30 -26.73 -2.21
N PRO A 512 -0.21 -27.21 -1.59
CA PRO A 512 0.90 -26.36 -1.18
C PRO A 512 1.49 -25.58 -2.36
N VAL A 513 1.61 -24.26 -2.21
CA VAL A 513 2.26 -23.41 -3.22
C VAL A 513 3.08 -22.30 -2.55
N GLU A 514 4.29 -22.07 -3.06
CA GLU A 514 5.17 -20.99 -2.64
C GLU A 514 4.66 -19.60 -3.08
N MET A 515 4.98 -18.58 -2.28
CA MET A 515 4.75 -17.18 -2.61
C MET A 515 6.01 -16.52 -3.18
N LYS A 516 5.86 -15.79 -4.29
CA LYS A 516 6.95 -15.08 -4.97
C LYS A 516 6.62 -13.61 -5.12
N SER A 517 7.57 -12.74 -4.74
CA SER A 517 7.46 -11.31 -5.00
C SER A 517 7.54 -11.05 -6.50
N GLN A 518 6.65 -10.19 -7.02
CA GLN A 518 6.64 -9.80 -8.42
C GLN A 518 7.30 -8.44 -8.64
N ILE A 519 7.03 -7.47 -7.74
CA ILE A 519 7.57 -6.12 -7.82
C ILE A 519 8.03 -5.62 -6.44
N PRO A 520 9.04 -4.74 -6.36
CA PRO A 520 9.37 -4.04 -5.13
C PRO A 520 8.17 -3.21 -4.64
N SER A 521 7.82 -3.34 -3.36
CA SER A 521 6.70 -2.62 -2.77
C SER A 521 6.95 -2.37 -1.28
N PRO A 522 6.53 -1.21 -0.73
CA PRO A 522 6.55 -0.98 0.71
C PRO A 522 5.79 -2.05 1.51
N VAL A 523 4.82 -2.72 0.89
CA VAL A 523 4.09 -3.86 1.48
C VAL A 523 5.03 -5.02 1.82
N LEU A 524 6.08 -5.23 1.03
CA LEU A 524 7.05 -6.31 1.19
C LEU A 524 8.31 -5.89 1.98
N SER A 525 8.35 -4.66 2.50
CA SER A 525 9.52 -4.15 3.24
C SER A 525 9.76 -4.97 4.50
N GLY A 526 10.94 -5.59 4.61
CA GLY A 526 11.32 -6.45 5.73
C GLY A 526 10.69 -7.84 5.72
N VAL A 527 9.93 -8.21 4.68
CA VAL A 527 9.28 -9.52 4.55
C VAL A 527 10.13 -10.42 3.66
N ASN A 528 10.68 -11.50 4.22
CA ASN A 528 11.47 -12.47 3.44
C ASN A 528 10.58 -13.62 2.94
N LEU A 529 9.99 -13.47 1.74
CA LEU A 529 9.11 -14.48 1.16
C LEU A 529 9.82 -15.83 0.85
N GLU A 530 11.15 -15.86 0.70
CA GLU A 530 11.88 -17.12 0.50
C GLU A 530 11.85 -18.03 1.74
N LYS A 531 11.61 -17.45 2.92
CA LYS A 531 11.43 -18.19 4.18
C LYS A 531 9.96 -18.39 4.56
N ALA A 532 9.04 -17.93 3.73
CA ALA A 532 7.62 -18.11 4.00
C ALA A 532 7.24 -19.59 3.83
N PRO A 533 6.41 -20.15 4.73
CA PRO A 533 5.82 -21.46 4.49
C PRO A 533 4.88 -21.41 3.29
N ASP A 534 4.65 -22.58 2.69
CA ASP A 534 3.68 -22.72 1.61
C ASP A 534 2.27 -22.39 2.10
N ILE A 535 1.46 -21.85 1.19
CA ILE A 535 0.01 -21.75 1.42
C ILE A 535 -0.66 -23.03 0.92
N GLU A 536 -1.59 -23.57 1.71
CA GLU A 536 -2.27 -24.84 1.39
C GLU A 536 -3.47 -24.64 0.46
N GLY A 537 -3.81 -23.39 0.14
CA GLY A 537 -4.76 -23.09 -0.92
C GLY A 537 -5.06 -21.61 -1.12
N TYR A 538 -5.66 -21.34 -2.28
CA TYR A 538 -6.10 -20.01 -2.68
C TYR A 538 -7.15 -20.10 -3.80
N VAL A 539 -7.86 -18.98 -4.01
CA VAL A 539 -8.77 -18.79 -5.13
C VAL A 539 -7.98 -18.26 -6.31
N GLU A 540 -8.06 -18.90 -7.47
CA GLU A 540 -7.46 -18.33 -8.67
C GLU A 540 -8.15 -17.01 -9.04
N ILE A 541 -7.37 -15.94 -9.18
CA ILE A 541 -7.88 -14.60 -9.53
C ILE A 541 -7.11 -14.06 -10.73
N GLU A 542 -7.80 -13.31 -11.60
CA GLU A 542 -7.14 -12.50 -12.62
C GLU A 542 -6.95 -11.08 -12.11
N ALA A 543 -5.75 -10.50 -12.29
CA ALA A 543 -5.51 -9.12 -11.91
C ALA A 543 -6.08 -8.15 -12.96
N HIS A 544 -6.63 -7.03 -12.51
CA HIS A 544 -6.93 -5.93 -13.41
C HIS A 544 -5.61 -5.39 -14.02
N PRO A 545 -5.53 -5.06 -15.33
CA PRO A 545 -4.30 -4.60 -15.99
C PRO A 545 -3.68 -3.34 -15.39
N ALA A 546 -4.50 -2.49 -14.77
CA ALA A 546 -4.06 -1.29 -14.06
C ALA A 546 -3.70 -1.55 -12.58
N ALA A 547 -3.77 -2.79 -12.12
CA ALA A 547 -3.46 -3.17 -10.75
C ALA A 547 -2.03 -3.69 -10.63
N ASP A 548 -1.41 -3.35 -9.51
CA ASP A 548 -0.10 -3.83 -9.11
C ASP A 548 -0.25 -5.23 -8.51
N VAL A 549 0.32 -6.23 -9.18
CA VAL A 549 0.44 -7.59 -8.61
C VAL A 549 1.70 -7.61 -7.75
N LEU A 550 1.53 -7.73 -6.43
CA LEU A 550 2.63 -7.68 -5.46
C LEU A 550 3.24 -9.07 -5.24
N ILE A 551 2.38 -10.08 -5.11
CA ILE A 551 2.76 -11.47 -4.86
C ILE A 551 2.06 -12.36 -5.90
N ARG A 552 2.81 -13.28 -6.49
CA ARG A 552 2.29 -14.41 -7.28
C ARG A 552 2.62 -15.72 -6.59
N THR A 553 1.87 -16.75 -6.91
CA THR A 553 2.20 -18.12 -6.53
C THR A 553 3.29 -18.68 -7.47
N SER A 554 3.97 -19.77 -7.09
CA SER A 554 4.93 -20.45 -7.99
C SER A 554 4.29 -21.03 -9.26
N LEU A 555 2.96 -21.20 -9.27
CA LEU A 555 2.15 -21.56 -10.45
C LEU A 555 1.88 -20.35 -11.37
N GLY A 556 2.29 -19.15 -10.98
CA GLY A 556 2.14 -17.92 -11.76
C GLY A 556 0.85 -17.17 -11.51
N HIS A 557 -0.05 -17.63 -10.63
CA HIS A 557 -1.31 -16.95 -10.35
C HIS A 557 -1.11 -15.77 -9.39
N PRO A 558 -1.81 -14.62 -9.59
CA PRO A 558 -1.80 -13.52 -8.62
C PRO A 558 -2.36 -13.97 -7.27
N LEU A 559 -1.64 -13.62 -6.19
CA LEU A 559 -2.08 -13.91 -4.81
C LEU A 559 -2.41 -12.62 -4.05
N LEU A 560 -1.60 -11.57 -4.19
CA LEU A 560 -1.86 -10.26 -3.58
C LEU A 560 -1.81 -9.19 -4.65
N VAL A 561 -2.95 -8.57 -4.90
CA VAL A 561 -3.12 -7.54 -5.95
C VAL A 561 -3.65 -6.27 -5.31
N LYS A 562 -3.13 -5.11 -5.72
CA LYS A 562 -3.51 -3.81 -5.19
C LYS A 562 -3.70 -2.81 -6.32
N TRP A 563 -4.65 -1.90 -6.16
CA TRP A 563 -4.74 -0.72 -7.02
C TRP A 563 -5.34 0.48 -6.29
N ARG A 564 -5.46 1.58 -7.03
CA ARG A 564 -6.03 2.83 -6.55
C ARG A 564 -7.34 3.13 -7.27
N VAL A 565 -8.32 3.52 -6.47
CA VAL A 565 -9.56 4.18 -6.87
C VAL A 565 -9.35 5.68 -6.54
N PRO A 566 -10.01 6.68 -7.16
CA PRO A 566 -9.55 8.07 -7.13
C PRO A 566 -9.10 8.64 -5.77
N ARG A 567 -9.76 8.27 -4.66
CA ARG A 567 -9.28 8.57 -3.29
C ARG A 567 -9.02 7.32 -2.44
N GLY A 568 -9.59 6.17 -2.79
CA GLY A 568 -9.49 4.92 -2.05
C GLY A 568 -8.34 4.02 -2.50
N ARG A 569 -8.01 3.05 -1.66
CA ARG A 569 -7.00 2.03 -1.97
C ARG A 569 -7.61 0.68 -1.73
N VAL A 570 -7.50 -0.20 -2.73
CA VAL A 570 -8.15 -1.51 -2.68
C VAL A 570 -7.12 -2.60 -2.92
N ALA A 571 -7.16 -3.65 -2.11
CA ALA A 571 -6.41 -4.87 -2.35
C ALA A 571 -7.30 -6.11 -2.31
N ALA A 572 -6.89 -7.11 -3.08
CA ALA A 572 -7.41 -8.45 -3.06
C ALA A 572 -6.30 -9.41 -2.63
N LEU A 573 -6.53 -10.17 -1.57
CA LEU A 573 -5.69 -11.30 -1.16
C LEU A 573 -6.44 -12.57 -1.53
N ALA A 574 -5.90 -13.41 -2.40
CA ALA A 574 -6.62 -14.57 -2.96
C ALA A 574 -6.75 -15.76 -1.98
N THR A 575 -6.28 -15.61 -0.74
CA THR A 575 -6.40 -16.58 0.35
C THR A 575 -6.96 -15.89 1.61
N HIS A 576 -7.31 -16.65 2.64
CA HIS A 576 -7.88 -16.13 3.88
C HIS A 576 -6.80 -15.66 4.87
N LEU A 577 -7.15 -14.70 5.73
CA LEU A 577 -6.24 -14.21 6.79
C LEU A 577 -6.07 -15.21 7.93
N SER A 578 -7.06 -16.08 8.14
CA SER A 578 -7.04 -17.17 9.11
C SER A 578 -7.85 -18.35 8.59
N GLY A 579 -7.42 -19.56 8.92
CA GLY A 579 -8.07 -20.81 8.51
C GLY A 579 -7.10 -21.81 7.91
N ASP A 580 -7.63 -22.92 7.38
CA ASP A 580 -6.84 -24.09 6.98
C ASP A 580 -5.73 -23.81 5.95
N TRP A 581 -5.99 -22.93 4.97
CA TRP A 581 -5.02 -22.57 3.93
C TRP A 581 -3.80 -21.77 4.39
N THR A 582 -3.89 -21.12 5.55
CA THR A 582 -2.83 -20.21 6.06
C THR A 582 -2.41 -20.55 7.48
N ALA A 583 -2.76 -21.74 7.97
CA ALA A 583 -2.49 -22.16 9.36
C ALA A 583 -1.01 -22.09 9.75
N GLU A 584 -0.10 -22.49 8.85
CA GLU A 584 1.35 -22.35 9.06
C GLU A 584 1.86 -20.94 8.76
N LEU A 585 1.25 -20.26 7.79
CA LEU A 585 1.63 -18.90 7.41
C LEU A 585 1.42 -17.91 8.56
N VAL A 586 0.30 -17.99 9.28
CA VAL A 586 -0.01 -17.10 10.41
C VAL A 586 0.98 -17.24 11.56
N LYS A 587 1.63 -18.40 11.71
CA LYS A 587 2.66 -18.64 12.75
C LYS A 587 4.02 -18.04 12.39
N TRP A 588 4.24 -17.68 11.12
CA TRP A 588 5.48 -17.10 10.65
C TRP A 588 5.48 -15.58 10.86
N ASP A 589 6.50 -15.05 11.56
CA ASP A 589 6.60 -13.61 11.90
C ASP A 589 6.48 -12.67 10.67
N GLY A 590 6.93 -13.13 9.50
CA GLY A 590 6.82 -12.37 8.26
C GLY A 590 5.38 -12.15 7.80
N CYS A 591 4.43 -12.99 8.22
CA CYS A 591 3.01 -12.81 7.93
C CYS A 591 2.46 -11.58 8.66
N SER A 592 2.73 -11.45 9.96
CA SER A 592 2.34 -10.27 10.74
C SER A 592 2.91 -8.98 10.16
N GLN A 593 4.19 -9.00 9.75
CA GLN A 593 4.82 -7.86 9.09
C GLN A 593 4.17 -7.54 7.73
N LEU A 594 3.88 -8.56 6.91
CA LEU A 594 3.23 -8.41 5.61
C LEU A 594 1.84 -7.80 5.73
N ILE A 595 0.99 -8.34 6.63
CA ILE A 595 -0.36 -7.84 6.86
C ILE A 595 -0.33 -6.43 7.46
N SER A 596 0.57 -6.17 8.40
CA SER A 596 0.77 -4.83 8.96
C SER A 596 1.16 -3.81 7.89
N ASN A 597 2.11 -4.14 7.02
CA ASN A 597 2.50 -3.29 5.91
C ASN A 597 1.36 -3.12 4.89
N LEU A 598 0.62 -4.18 4.58
CA LEU A 598 -0.53 -4.15 3.67
C LEU A 598 -1.62 -3.21 4.21
N SER A 599 -2.04 -3.37 5.46
CA SER A 599 -3.03 -2.51 6.12
C SER A 599 -2.59 -1.05 6.11
N ARG A 600 -1.34 -0.75 6.50
CA ARG A 600 -0.78 0.62 6.42
C ARG A 600 -0.85 1.19 5.01
N SER A 601 -0.58 0.35 4.01
CA SER A 601 -0.60 0.78 2.61
C SER A 601 -2.02 1.06 2.09
N LEU A 602 -3.06 0.52 2.74
CA LEU A 602 -4.47 0.65 2.37
C LEU A 602 -5.20 1.75 3.13
N TYR A 603 -4.75 2.10 4.34
CA TYR A 603 -5.38 3.17 5.11
C TYR A 603 -5.57 4.43 4.28
N ALA A 604 -6.71 5.08 4.50
CA ALA A 604 -6.91 6.45 4.08
C ALA A 604 -5.72 7.31 4.59
N PRO A 605 -5.15 8.20 3.75
CA PRO A 605 -4.29 9.25 4.27
C PRO A 605 -5.02 9.92 5.43
N ARG A 606 -4.35 10.13 6.57
CA ARG A 606 -4.96 10.97 7.61
C ARG A 606 -5.22 12.32 6.95
N ARG A 607 -6.46 12.80 7.03
CA ARG A 607 -7.00 13.91 6.21
C ARG A 607 -6.12 15.18 6.22
N ASP A 608 -5.19 15.30 7.17
CA ASP A 608 -4.37 16.50 7.42
C ASP A 608 -2.84 16.35 7.24
N GLN A 609 -2.30 15.19 6.83
CA GLN A 609 -0.84 15.03 6.68
C GLN A 609 -0.38 14.93 5.24
N LYS A 610 -0.25 16.11 4.61
CA LYS A 610 0.49 16.29 3.34
C LYS A 610 1.96 16.67 3.57
N LEU A 611 2.30 17.06 4.79
CA LEU A 611 3.60 17.57 5.18
C LEU A 611 4.16 16.74 6.32
N ARG A 612 5.44 16.41 6.21
CA ARG A 612 6.24 15.84 7.28
C ARG A 612 6.89 16.98 8.04
N ILE A 613 6.62 17.05 9.34
CA ILE A 613 7.13 18.08 10.24
C ILE A 613 8.10 17.41 11.21
N LEU A 614 9.34 17.90 11.26
CA LEU A 614 10.40 17.40 12.12
C LEU A 614 10.93 18.53 13.00
N PRO A 615 10.40 18.68 14.23
CA PRO A 615 10.95 19.61 15.21
C PRO A 615 12.26 19.08 15.80
N THR A 616 13.27 19.94 15.85
CA THR A 616 14.54 19.73 16.54
C THR A 616 14.65 20.74 17.68
N VAL A 617 14.56 20.23 18.91
CA VAL A 617 14.69 21.04 20.12
C VAL A 617 16.17 21.23 20.42
N ARG A 618 16.58 22.47 20.65
CA ARG A 618 17.92 22.88 21.10
C ARG A 618 17.82 23.69 22.38
N LEU A 619 18.97 23.96 22.99
CA LEU A 619 19.05 24.85 24.16
C LEU A 619 18.57 26.29 23.85
N THR A 620 18.78 26.77 22.62
CA THR A 620 18.46 28.15 22.22
C THR A 620 17.10 28.31 21.54
N GLY A 621 16.40 27.22 21.21
CA GLY A 621 15.13 27.29 20.47
C GLY A 621 14.69 25.96 19.85
N ILE A 622 13.73 26.06 18.93
CA ILE A 622 13.18 24.92 18.19
C ILE A 622 13.34 25.20 16.70
N ASP A 623 14.11 24.37 16.00
CA ASP A 623 14.15 24.38 14.54
C ASP A 623 13.06 23.45 14.02
N VAL A 624 12.29 23.86 13.02
CA VAL A 624 11.23 23.01 12.44
C VAL A 624 11.53 22.78 10.97
N GLU A 625 11.90 21.55 10.63
CA GLU A 625 12.06 21.14 9.23
C GLU A 625 10.74 20.62 8.68
N ILE A 626 10.33 21.13 7.51
CA ILE A 626 9.08 20.76 6.86
C ILE A 626 9.37 20.26 5.46
N SER A 627 8.94 19.05 5.18
CA SER A 627 9.10 18.41 3.88
C SER A 627 7.75 17.88 3.38
N ALA A 628 7.60 17.78 2.07
CA ALA A 628 6.42 17.20 1.43
C ALA A 628 6.83 15.98 0.61
N ASP A 629 6.15 14.85 0.81
CA ASP A 629 6.44 13.61 0.06
C ASP A 629 5.91 13.66 -1.39
N SER A 630 5.19 14.71 -1.78
CA SER A 630 4.75 14.95 -3.15
C SER A 630 4.65 16.45 -3.43
N PRO A 631 4.86 16.89 -4.69
CA PRO A 631 4.67 18.29 -5.04
C PRO A 631 3.23 18.69 -4.69
N LEU A 632 3.09 19.74 -3.87
CA LEU A 632 1.80 20.37 -3.64
C LEU A 632 1.26 20.78 -5.03
N ALA A 633 0.10 20.24 -5.42
CA ALA A 633 -0.43 20.37 -6.77
C ALA A 633 -0.38 21.83 -7.25
N SER A 634 0.18 22.05 -8.44
CA SER A 634 0.60 23.33 -9.02
C SER A 634 -0.55 24.30 -9.40
N GLY A 635 -1.70 24.21 -8.75
CA GLY A 635 -2.89 25.05 -9.00
C GLY A 635 -3.55 25.60 -7.74
N SER A 636 -3.13 25.18 -6.54
CA SER A 636 -3.57 25.81 -5.29
C SER A 636 -2.42 25.80 -4.29
N PHE A 637 -1.60 26.84 -4.31
CA PHE A 637 -0.70 27.14 -3.21
C PHE A 637 -1.57 27.59 -2.03
N ALA A 638 -2.21 26.64 -1.35
CA ALA A 638 -2.85 26.92 -0.07
C ALA A 638 -1.71 27.22 0.90
N ALA A 639 -1.63 28.47 1.33
CA ALA A 639 -0.69 28.90 2.36
C ALA A 639 -0.82 27.96 3.57
N VAL A 640 0.29 27.39 4.00
CA VAL A 640 0.30 26.41 5.10
C VAL A 640 0.42 27.20 6.38
N THR A 641 -0.57 27.09 7.25
CA THR A 641 -0.47 27.70 8.57
C THR A 641 0.19 26.72 9.52
N LEU A 642 1.38 27.05 10.01
CA LEU A 642 1.99 26.40 11.15
C LEU A 642 1.45 26.98 12.44
N GLU A 643 1.08 26.11 13.37
CA GLU A 643 0.68 26.50 14.70
C GLU A 643 1.53 25.78 15.74
N LEU A 644 2.29 26.55 16.52
CA LEU A 644 2.90 26.05 17.73
C LEU A 644 1.84 26.10 18.83
N ARG A 645 1.53 24.95 19.42
CA ARG A 645 0.52 24.83 20.48
C ARG A 645 1.17 24.41 21.79
N ASN A 646 0.64 24.91 22.91
CA ASN A 646 1.06 24.47 24.23
C ASN A 646 0.36 23.14 24.63
N LYS A 647 0.71 22.63 25.81
CA LYS A 647 0.12 21.41 26.40
C LYS A 647 -1.41 21.42 26.55
N ASP A 648 -2.03 22.60 26.64
CA ASP A 648 -3.50 22.76 26.71
C ASP A 648 -4.14 22.89 25.32
N ASN A 649 -3.38 22.56 24.26
CA ASN A 649 -3.77 22.68 22.86
C ASN A 649 -4.12 24.12 22.41
N LYS A 650 -3.64 25.14 23.13
CA LYS A 650 -3.80 26.55 22.76
C LYS A 650 -2.67 26.98 21.83
N VAL A 651 -3.02 27.70 20.77
CA VAL A 651 -2.05 28.27 19.82
C VAL A 651 -1.24 29.37 20.51
N VAL A 652 0.08 29.17 20.57
CA VAL A 652 1.07 30.10 21.13
C VAL A 652 1.68 30.97 20.04
N ARG A 653 1.95 30.38 18.88
CA ARG A 653 2.48 31.07 17.70
C ARG A 653 1.82 30.52 16.46
N ARG A 654 1.53 31.40 15.50
CA ARG A 654 1.00 31.05 14.19
C ARG A 654 1.90 31.67 13.13
N GLU A 655 2.38 30.86 12.20
CA GLU A 655 3.15 31.32 11.04
C GLU A 655 2.51 30.84 9.75
N LEU A 656 2.47 31.73 8.77
CA LEU A 656 1.98 31.42 7.44
C LEU A 656 3.19 31.13 6.55
N LEU A 657 3.33 29.89 6.11
CA LEU A 657 4.34 29.52 5.13
C LEU A 657 3.80 29.78 3.73
N ASP A 658 4.42 30.72 3.03
CA ASP A 658 4.22 30.91 1.60
C ASP A 658 5.16 29.97 0.83
N PRO A 659 4.64 28.95 0.12
CA PRO A 659 5.48 28.03 -0.65
C PRO A 659 6.28 28.71 -1.78
N ILE A 660 6.00 29.99 -2.10
CA ILE A 660 6.73 30.79 -3.09
C ILE A 660 7.87 31.60 -2.43
N ARG A 661 7.81 31.85 -1.12
CA ARG A 661 8.82 32.57 -0.33
C ARG A 661 9.06 31.82 0.99
N PRO A 662 9.98 30.84 1.00
CA PRO A 662 10.23 29.99 2.17
C PRO A 662 11.07 30.65 3.27
N ASP A 663 11.58 31.85 3.03
CA ASP A 663 12.33 32.68 4.00
C ASP A 663 11.37 33.45 4.91
#